data_AF-A0A8I3MXP4-F1
#
_entry.id   AF-A0A8I3MXP4-F1
#
_cell.length_a   1.000
_cell.length_b   1.000
_cell.length_c   1.000
_cell.angle_alpha   90.00
_cell.angle_beta   90.00
_cell.angle_gamma   90.00
#
_symmetry.space_group_name_H-M   'P 1'
#
loop_
_entity.id
_entity.type
_entity.pdbx_description
1 polymer ?
#
loop_
_entity_poly.entity_id
_entity_poly.type
_entity_poly.pdbx_seq_one_letter_code
_entity_poly.pdbx_strand_id
1 'polypeptide(L)'
;MSKCRKPPLGSSPETFSPDVLADIFELFAKNFSYGKPLNNEWQLPDPSEIFTCDHTEFNTLLDLKNSLNEVKNLLSDKKLDEWHEHTAFTNKAGKIISHVKKSVNAELCTQAWCKFHEILCSFPLIPQEAFQDGKLNSLHLCEAPGAFIASLNHYLKSHRFPCDWSWVANTLNPYHEANDNLMMIMDDRLIANTLHWWYFGPDNTGDIMTLKYLTGLQNFVSNMATIHLITADGSFDCQGNPGEQEALVSSLHYCEVVTALMTLGSGGSFVLKMFTLFEHCSINLMYLLNCSFDQVHVFKPATSKAGNSEVYVVCLRYKGKEAIYPLLSKMVLNFGTEMTQKALFPHHVIPESFLKRHEECCMFFHKYQLETISENIRLFQCMGKGEQTKLNNLRDCAVQYFMQKFQLKPLSRNNWLVKKSNIGCSTNTKWFGQRNRYFKTYNERKMLESLSWKDKVAKGYFNSWAEEHAVYHSGQSSVLEGTASNLECHLWHILEGKKLPNVKCSPFCDGEILKALNEAIEKSLGGALNLDSKFWPKQQYYCPCHIFTEDLIFSELFSLTTCLQDDQVVEPSNQIKCLLVGFPTLRDIKTHIPLEVQLLESAELMTFSCSLLHDGDPIYQQLFLDCLLHSLQQLHTGDVMILPVLSCFTRFMAGLIFVLHSCFRFITFSCPTSSEPLKTCAVLLCVGYQDLPNPVFQYLQNVNELLSSLLKSDAPQQVLQFVPMEVLLKGALLDFLWDLNAAIAKRHLHVIIQGEREEIIGSLQL
;
A
#
# COMPACT_ATOMS: atom_id res chain seq x y z
N MET A 1 -5.28 -39.68 20.74
CA MET A 1 -6.12 -40.46 19.82
C MET A 1 -6.57 -39.57 18.68
N SER A 2 -5.95 -39.79 17.51
CA SER A 2 -6.08 -39.00 16.29
C SER A 2 -7.34 -39.40 15.52
N LYS A 3 -8.27 -38.46 15.28
CA LYS A 3 -9.33 -38.64 14.28
C LYS A 3 -8.80 -38.13 12.94
N CYS A 4 -8.10 -39.02 12.24
CA CYS A 4 -7.76 -38.89 10.84
C CYS A 4 -9.06 -38.87 10.02
N ARG A 5 -9.50 -37.69 9.55
CA ARG A 5 -10.55 -37.60 8.53
C ARG A 5 -9.95 -38.09 7.21
N LYS A 6 -10.41 -39.25 6.75
CA LYS A 6 -10.13 -39.75 5.38
C LYS A 6 -10.49 -38.65 4.37
N PRO A 7 -9.66 -38.42 3.33
CA PRO A 7 -10.10 -37.61 2.19
C PRO A 7 -11.27 -38.32 1.49
N PRO A 8 -12.22 -37.60 0.88
CA PRO A 8 -13.28 -38.23 0.11
C PRO A 8 -12.66 -39.03 -1.03
N LEU A 9 -13.11 -40.28 -1.21
CA LEU A 9 -12.79 -41.09 -2.37
C LEU A 9 -13.16 -40.33 -3.64
N GLY A 10 -12.27 -40.39 -4.63
CA GLY A 10 -12.40 -39.70 -5.91
C GLY A 10 -13.76 -39.96 -6.58
N SER A 11 -14.45 -38.87 -6.87
CA SER A 11 -15.41 -38.82 -7.96
C SER A 11 -14.66 -39.14 -9.26
N SER A 12 -15.24 -40.02 -10.08
CA SER A 12 -14.88 -40.15 -11.50
C SER A 12 -14.72 -38.75 -12.13
N PRO A 13 -13.76 -38.52 -13.05
CA PRO A 13 -13.73 -37.25 -13.76
C PRO A 13 -15.07 -37.09 -14.47
N GLU A 14 -15.85 -36.09 -14.05
CA GLU A 14 -17.07 -35.71 -14.77
C GLU A 14 -16.64 -35.39 -16.20
N THR A 15 -17.03 -36.23 -17.14
CA THR A 15 -16.77 -36.00 -18.55
C THR A 15 -17.61 -34.80 -18.99
N PHE A 16 -16.97 -33.63 -19.07
CA PHE A 16 -17.57 -32.43 -19.64
C PHE A 16 -17.92 -32.65 -21.12
N SER A 17 -18.97 -31.97 -21.59
CA SER A 17 -19.31 -32.03 -23.01
C SER A 17 -18.20 -31.40 -23.88
N PRO A 18 -18.09 -31.81 -25.16
CA PRO A 18 -17.10 -31.24 -26.08
C PRO A 18 -17.18 -29.71 -26.18
N ASP A 19 -18.38 -29.15 -26.18
CA ASP A 19 -18.60 -27.70 -26.26
C ASP A 19 -18.05 -26.97 -25.01
N VAL A 20 -18.25 -27.54 -23.82
CA VAL A 20 -17.71 -26.98 -22.57
C VAL A 20 -16.17 -27.03 -22.57
N LEU A 21 -15.58 -28.11 -23.10
CA LEU A 21 -14.13 -28.24 -23.22
C LEU A 21 -13.56 -27.23 -24.24
N ALA A 22 -14.24 -27.00 -25.36
CA ALA A 22 -13.84 -26.03 -26.37
C ALA A 22 -13.86 -24.60 -25.82
N ASP A 23 -14.93 -24.22 -25.12
CA ASP A 23 -15.07 -22.93 -24.45
C ASP A 23 -13.93 -22.67 -23.44
N ILE A 24 -13.58 -23.69 -22.66
CA ILE A 24 -12.50 -23.59 -21.68
C ILE A 24 -11.14 -23.58 -22.36
N PHE A 25 -10.92 -24.37 -23.40
CA PHE A 25 -9.70 -24.28 -24.20
C PHE A 25 -9.48 -22.85 -24.73
N GLU A 26 -10.51 -22.24 -25.31
CA GLU A 26 -10.45 -20.87 -25.82
C GLU A 26 -10.15 -19.85 -24.70
N LEU A 27 -10.76 -20.02 -23.52
CA LEU A 27 -10.47 -19.18 -22.35
C LEU A 27 -8.97 -19.14 -21.99
N PHE A 28 -8.24 -20.24 -22.21
CA PHE A 28 -6.80 -20.36 -21.93
C PHE A 28 -5.90 -20.15 -23.16
N ALA A 29 -6.46 -19.83 -24.33
CA ALA A 29 -5.73 -19.70 -25.60
C ALA A 29 -5.47 -18.24 -26.03
N LYS A 30 -5.82 -17.25 -25.19
CA LYS A 30 -5.67 -15.81 -25.47
C LYS A 30 -4.21 -15.36 -25.44
N ASN A 31 -3.48 -15.71 -26.49
CA ASN A 31 -2.07 -15.40 -26.71
C ASN A 31 -1.86 -14.90 -28.14
N PHE A 32 -1.18 -13.77 -28.29
CA PHE A 32 -0.75 -13.24 -29.58
C PHE A 32 0.78 -13.17 -29.62
N SER A 33 1.39 -13.72 -30.66
CA SER A 33 2.84 -13.68 -30.85
C SER A 33 3.22 -12.74 -31.98
N TYR A 34 4.20 -11.88 -31.77
CA TYR A 34 4.75 -11.04 -32.82
C TYR A 34 5.66 -11.88 -33.73
N GLY A 35 5.17 -12.17 -34.94
CA GLY A 35 5.95 -12.83 -35.99
C GLY A 35 6.86 -11.82 -36.66
N LYS A 36 8.13 -11.78 -36.26
CA LYS A 36 9.12 -10.88 -36.86
C LYS A 36 9.41 -11.25 -38.31
N PRO A 37 9.58 -10.28 -39.21
CA PRO A 37 9.84 -10.57 -40.62
C PRO A 37 11.26 -11.11 -40.80
N LEU A 38 11.42 -12.07 -41.73
CA LEU A 38 12.70 -12.75 -41.99
C LEU A 38 13.80 -11.81 -42.52
N ASN A 39 13.40 -10.68 -43.10
CA ASN A 39 14.30 -9.66 -43.61
C ASN A 39 14.92 -8.77 -42.51
N ASN A 40 14.62 -9.04 -41.23
CA ASN A 40 15.09 -8.26 -40.08
C ASN A 40 14.73 -6.77 -40.16
N GLU A 41 13.62 -6.41 -40.79
CA GLU A 41 13.17 -5.00 -40.94
C GLU A 41 12.95 -4.29 -39.60
N TRP A 42 12.55 -5.02 -38.55
CA TRP A 42 12.30 -4.43 -37.24
C TRP A 42 13.63 -4.27 -36.48
N GLN A 43 14.27 -3.10 -36.66
CA GLN A 43 15.48 -2.70 -35.96
C GLN A 43 15.28 -1.37 -35.24
N LEU A 44 16.11 -1.10 -34.24
CA LEU A 44 16.12 0.21 -33.62
C LEU A 44 16.54 1.28 -34.64
N PRO A 45 15.81 2.41 -34.71
CA PRO A 45 16.19 3.52 -35.57
C PRO A 45 17.45 4.22 -35.05
N ASP A 46 18.02 5.11 -35.86
CA ASP A 46 19.15 5.93 -35.44
C ASP A 46 18.77 6.75 -34.20
N PRO A 47 19.63 6.82 -33.16
CA PRO A 47 19.36 7.64 -31.98
C PRO A 47 19.03 9.10 -32.31
N SER A 48 19.49 9.68 -33.42
CA SER A 48 19.15 11.05 -33.82
C SER A 48 17.66 11.24 -34.15
N GLU A 49 16.95 10.17 -34.51
CA GLU A 49 15.53 10.21 -34.92
C GLU A 49 14.56 10.18 -33.74
N ILE A 50 14.98 9.71 -32.56
CA ILE A 50 14.08 9.57 -31.40
C ILE A 50 13.84 10.88 -30.67
N PHE A 51 12.63 11.05 -30.12
CA PHE A 51 12.18 12.27 -29.44
C PHE A 51 12.23 13.54 -30.32
N THR A 52 12.08 13.41 -31.64
CA THR A 52 12.13 14.54 -32.59
C THR A 52 10.75 15.12 -32.93
N CYS A 53 9.70 14.30 -32.91
CA CYS A 53 8.34 14.68 -33.28
C CYS A 53 7.39 14.59 -32.08
N ASP A 54 6.25 15.28 -32.16
CA ASP A 54 5.18 15.15 -31.17
C ASP A 54 4.48 13.79 -31.30
N HIS A 55 3.69 13.42 -30.29
CA HIS A 55 2.86 12.23 -30.32
C HIS A 55 1.80 12.33 -31.43
N THR A 56 1.68 11.27 -32.22
CA THR A 56 0.67 11.15 -33.27
C THR A 56 -0.06 9.83 -33.09
N GLU A 57 -1.37 9.91 -32.87
CA GLU A 57 -2.23 8.74 -32.75
C GLU A 57 -2.54 8.13 -34.13
N PHE A 58 -2.83 6.82 -34.12
CA PHE A 58 -3.17 6.07 -35.32
C PHE A 58 -4.69 5.92 -35.42
N ASN A 59 -5.29 6.44 -36.50
CA ASN A 59 -6.74 6.50 -36.65
C ASN A 59 -7.43 5.13 -36.44
N THR A 60 -6.88 4.04 -37.01
CA THR A 60 -7.45 2.70 -36.87
C THR A 60 -7.45 2.20 -35.42
N LEU A 61 -6.42 2.50 -34.65
CA LEU A 61 -6.34 2.14 -33.23
C LEU A 61 -7.20 3.06 -32.35
N LEU A 62 -7.33 4.34 -32.73
CA LEU A 62 -8.25 5.27 -32.07
C LEU A 62 -9.72 4.83 -32.26
N ASP A 63 -10.07 4.29 -33.42
CA ASP A 63 -11.41 3.71 -33.64
C ASP A 63 -11.67 2.52 -32.72
N LEU A 64 -10.67 1.65 -32.48
CA LEU A 64 -10.78 0.57 -31.48
C LEU A 64 -10.94 1.12 -30.06
N LYS A 65 -10.20 2.18 -29.69
CA LYS A 65 -10.33 2.86 -28.40
C LYS A 65 -11.76 3.38 -28.22
N ASN A 66 -12.28 4.11 -29.20
CA ASN A 66 -13.62 4.67 -29.18
C ASN A 66 -14.69 3.58 -29.07
N SER A 67 -14.61 2.55 -29.91
CA SER A 67 -15.56 1.43 -29.89
C SER A 67 -15.58 0.70 -28.54
N LEU A 68 -14.42 0.45 -27.95
CA LEU A 68 -14.34 -0.19 -26.62
C LEU A 68 -14.90 0.71 -25.52
N ASN A 69 -14.60 2.01 -25.56
CA ASN A 69 -15.07 2.96 -24.57
C ASN A 69 -16.59 3.17 -24.66
N GLU A 70 -17.19 3.16 -25.85
CA GLU A 70 -18.66 3.16 -26.02
C GLU A 70 -19.32 1.99 -25.25
N VAL A 71 -18.78 0.78 -25.36
CA VAL A 71 -19.30 -0.40 -24.66
C VAL A 71 -19.04 -0.32 -23.15
N LYS A 72 -17.86 0.16 -22.73
CA LYS A 72 -17.54 0.36 -21.29
C LYS A 72 -18.48 1.41 -20.65
N ASN A 73 -18.86 2.44 -21.39
CA ASN A 73 -19.75 3.50 -20.88
C ASN A 73 -21.16 2.99 -20.53
N LEU A 74 -21.58 1.85 -21.09
CA LEU A 74 -22.83 1.16 -20.70
C LEU A 74 -22.81 0.62 -19.26
N LEU A 75 -21.65 0.67 -18.60
CA LEU A 75 -21.46 0.23 -17.21
C LEU A 75 -21.57 1.38 -16.20
N SER A 76 -21.58 2.63 -16.64
CA SER A 76 -21.43 3.81 -15.77
C SER A 76 -22.53 3.96 -14.71
N ASP A 77 -23.75 3.48 -15.02
CA ASP A 77 -24.91 3.52 -14.12
C ASP A 77 -25.14 2.23 -13.34
N LYS A 78 -24.26 1.23 -13.48
CA LYS A 78 -24.38 -0.02 -12.71
C LYS A 78 -23.78 0.19 -11.32
N LYS A 79 -24.50 -0.24 -10.28
CA LYS A 79 -23.97 -0.25 -8.93
C LYS A 79 -22.76 -1.18 -8.87
N LEU A 80 -21.66 -0.65 -8.33
CA LEU A 80 -20.37 -1.32 -8.40
C LEU A 80 -20.40 -2.73 -7.78
N ASP A 81 -21.01 -2.88 -6.60
CA ASP A 81 -21.03 -4.16 -5.88
C ASP A 81 -21.93 -5.19 -6.56
N GLU A 82 -23.13 -4.81 -7.01
CA GLU A 82 -24.03 -5.70 -7.77
C GLU A 82 -23.36 -6.15 -9.07
N TRP A 83 -22.68 -5.24 -9.77
CA TRP A 83 -21.92 -5.56 -10.97
C TRP A 83 -20.70 -6.44 -10.68
N HIS A 84 -19.99 -6.20 -9.58
CA HIS A 84 -18.86 -7.03 -9.17
C HIS A 84 -19.28 -8.43 -8.74
N GLU A 85 -20.37 -8.57 -8.00
CA GLU A 85 -20.94 -9.87 -7.65
C GLU A 85 -21.36 -10.63 -8.91
N HIS A 86 -22.07 -9.97 -9.83
CA HIS A 86 -22.46 -10.54 -11.12
C HIS A 86 -21.24 -10.98 -11.94
N THR A 87 -20.27 -10.11 -12.15
CA THR A 87 -19.07 -10.43 -12.95
C THR A 87 -18.16 -11.45 -12.27
N ALA A 88 -18.17 -11.54 -10.94
CA ALA A 88 -17.53 -12.63 -10.21
C ALA A 88 -18.25 -13.97 -10.44
N PHE A 89 -19.58 -13.95 -10.59
CA PHE A 89 -20.36 -15.14 -10.90
C PHE A 89 -20.20 -15.60 -12.35
N THR A 90 -20.25 -14.68 -13.32
CA THR A 90 -20.14 -15.01 -14.75
C THR A 90 -18.71 -15.31 -15.21
N ASN A 91 -17.69 -14.93 -14.41
CA ASN A 91 -16.31 -15.28 -14.71
C ASN A 91 -16.11 -16.80 -14.75
N LYS A 92 -15.88 -17.34 -15.95
CA LYS A 92 -15.58 -18.76 -16.19
C LYS A 92 -14.39 -19.27 -15.36
N ALA A 93 -13.40 -18.43 -15.06
CA ALA A 93 -12.25 -18.75 -14.20
C ALA A 93 -12.50 -18.50 -12.70
N GLY A 94 -13.68 -18.00 -12.31
CA GLY A 94 -13.93 -17.44 -10.97
C GLY A 94 -13.84 -18.43 -9.80
N LYS A 95 -13.83 -19.75 -10.07
CA LYS A 95 -13.63 -20.78 -9.02
C LYS A 95 -12.16 -21.15 -8.80
N ILE A 96 -11.26 -20.86 -9.77
CA ILE A 96 -9.86 -21.32 -9.77
C ILE A 96 -9.10 -20.86 -8.54
N ILE A 97 -9.10 -19.57 -8.23
CA ILE A 97 -8.29 -18.99 -7.14
C ILE A 97 -8.67 -19.64 -5.79
N SER A 98 -9.97 -19.76 -5.52
CA SER A 98 -10.45 -20.36 -4.28
C SER A 98 -10.13 -21.86 -4.18
N HIS A 99 -10.12 -22.56 -5.32
CA HIS A 99 -9.71 -23.95 -5.40
C HIS A 99 -8.20 -24.09 -5.15
N VAL A 100 -7.36 -23.37 -5.89
CA VAL A 100 -5.89 -23.38 -5.74
C VAL A 100 -5.49 -23.08 -4.30
N LYS A 101 -6.06 -22.03 -3.69
CA LYS A 101 -5.79 -21.68 -2.28
C LYS A 101 -6.05 -22.85 -1.32
N LYS A 102 -7.08 -23.66 -1.58
CA LYS A 102 -7.46 -24.82 -0.73
C LYS A 102 -6.67 -26.08 -1.07
N SER A 103 -6.53 -26.42 -2.34
CA SER A 103 -5.96 -27.70 -2.78
C SER A 103 -4.43 -27.69 -2.87
N VAL A 104 -3.84 -26.53 -3.18
CA VAL A 104 -2.42 -26.38 -3.45
C VAL A 104 -1.66 -25.74 -2.28
N ASN A 105 -2.37 -25.17 -1.30
CA ASN A 105 -1.77 -24.46 -0.16
C ASN A 105 -0.75 -23.40 -0.62
N ALA A 106 -1.13 -22.64 -1.66
CA ALA A 106 -0.31 -21.57 -2.23
C ALA A 106 -0.24 -20.37 -1.27
N GLU A 107 0.98 -19.91 -0.99
CA GLU A 107 1.27 -18.70 -0.21
C GLU A 107 0.83 -17.46 -0.99
N LEU A 108 0.20 -16.49 -0.29
CA LEU A 108 -0.29 -15.25 -0.89
C LEU A 108 -1.09 -15.48 -2.20
N CYS A 109 -1.93 -16.52 -2.23
CA CYS A 109 -2.72 -16.92 -3.39
C CYS A 109 -3.81 -15.89 -3.75
N THR A 110 -3.40 -14.83 -4.44
CA THR A 110 -4.26 -13.79 -5.01
C THR A 110 -4.59 -14.10 -6.49
N GLN A 111 -5.35 -13.21 -7.13
CA GLN A 111 -5.56 -13.27 -8.57
C GLN A 111 -4.23 -13.10 -9.33
N ALA A 112 -3.38 -12.16 -8.92
CA ALA A 112 -2.06 -11.91 -9.51
C ALA A 112 -1.16 -13.16 -9.43
N TRP A 113 -1.20 -13.89 -8.31
CA TRP A 113 -0.50 -15.17 -8.16
C TRP A 113 -0.87 -16.16 -9.28
N CYS A 114 -2.16 -16.32 -9.55
CA CYS A 114 -2.66 -17.25 -10.56
C CYS A 114 -2.30 -16.79 -11.98
N LYS A 115 -2.43 -15.48 -12.26
CA LYS A 115 -2.03 -14.90 -13.55
C LYS A 115 -0.57 -15.21 -13.87
N PHE A 116 0.32 -14.95 -12.91
CA PHE A 116 1.75 -15.22 -13.11
C PHE A 116 2.07 -16.70 -13.20
N HIS A 117 1.35 -17.54 -12.45
CA HIS A 117 1.51 -18.99 -12.57
C HIS A 117 1.12 -19.50 -13.96
N GLU A 118 0.07 -18.95 -14.57
CA GLU A 118 -0.27 -19.24 -15.97
C GLU A 118 0.85 -18.82 -16.92
N ILE A 119 1.46 -17.64 -16.71
CA ILE A 119 2.57 -17.16 -17.54
C ILE A 119 3.79 -18.09 -17.41
N LEU A 120 4.20 -18.41 -16.17
CA LEU A 120 5.32 -19.32 -15.89
C LEU A 120 5.18 -20.69 -16.55
N CYS A 121 3.95 -21.21 -16.60
CA CYS A 121 3.69 -22.51 -17.22
C CYS A 121 3.45 -22.43 -18.74
N SER A 122 3.19 -21.25 -19.29
CA SER A 122 2.91 -21.05 -20.72
C SER A 122 4.14 -20.59 -21.50
N PHE A 123 5.13 -19.98 -20.84
CA PHE A 123 6.33 -19.43 -21.46
C PHE A 123 7.60 -19.89 -20.72
N PRO A 124 8.70 -20.16 -21.44
CA PRO A 124 9.98 -20.52 -20.83
C PRO A 124 10.68 -19.28 -20.26
N LEU A 125 10.15 -18.72 -19.17
CA LEU A 125 10.66 -17.48 -18.57
C LEU A 125 12.06 -17.63 -17.98
N ILE A 126 12.39 -18.82 -17.48
CA ILE A 126 13.70 -19.09 -16.86
C ILE A 126 14.67 -19.49 -17.97
N PRO A 127 15.71 -18.69 -18.26
CA PRO A 127 16.66 -18.96 -19.33
C PRO A 127 17.55 -20.18 -19.00
N GLN A 128 18.08 -20.86 -20.03
CA GLN A 128 18.81 -22.12 -19.86
C GLN A 128 20.11 -21.94 -19.03
N GLU A 129 20.70 -20.76 -19.10
CA GLU A 129 21.89 -20.31 -18.39
C GLU A 129 21.70 -20.42 -16.87
N ALA A 130 20.51 -20.05 -16.35
CA ALA A 130 20.20 -20.16 -14.93
C ALA A 130 20.28 -21.61 -14.41
N PHE A 131 20.02 -22.59 -15.29
CA PHE A 131 20.15 -24.02 -14.97
C PHE A 131 21.61 -24.48 -15.02
N GLN A 132 22.40 -23.96 -15.96
CA GLN A 132 23.81 -24.31 -16.11
C GLN A 132 24.63 -23.78 -14.93
N ASP A 133 24.35 -22.55 -14.51
CA ASP A 133 25.05 -21.87 -13.42
C ASP A 133 24.52 -22.26 -12.03
N GLY A 134 23.38 -22.96 -11.97
CA GLY A 134 22.71 -23.32 -10.72
C GLY A 134 22.21 -22.12 -9.92
N LYS A 135 22.03 -20.96 -10.56
CA LYS A 135 21.64 -19.70 -9.92
C LYS A 135 20.54 -18.99 -10.71
N LEU A 136 19.49 -18.59 -10.02
CA LEU A 136 18.41 -17.76 -10.55
C LEU A 136 18.34 -16.46 -9.78
N ASN A 137 18.34 -15.34 -10.50
CA ASN A 137 18.15 -14.01 -9.91
C ASN A 137 16.96 -13.35 -10.60
N SER A 138 16.01 -12.83 -9.82
CA SER A 138 14.88 -12.08 -10.33
C SER A 138 14.75 -10.70 -9.69
N LEU A 139 14.19 -9.76 -10.45
CA LEU A 139 13.84 -8.43 -9.98
C LEU A 139 12.35 -8.16 -10.26
N HIS A 140 11.62 -7.74 -9.25
CA HIS A 140 10.16 -7.55 -9.32
C HIS A 140 9.82 -6.08 -9.05
N LEU A 141 9.37 -5.38 -10.09
CA LEU A 141 9.01 -3.95 -10.05
C LEU A 141 7.52 -3.78 -9.76
N CYS A 142 7.19 -2.81 -8.90
CA CYS A 142 5.82 -2.50 -8.49
C CYS A 142 5.01 -3.74 -8.03
N GLU A 143 5.64 -4.57 -7.20
CA GLU A 143 5.24 -5.96 -6.97
C GLU A 143 4.25 -6.16 -5.82
N ALA A 144 3.96 -5.13 -5.02
CA ALA A 144 3.09 -5.26 -3.85
C ALA A 144 1.77 -5.97 -4.19
N PRO A 145 1.32 -6.95 -3.37
CA PRO A 145 1.87 -7.37 -2.09
C PRO A 145 2.98 -8.44 -2.17
N GLY A 146 3.42 -8.87 -3.36
CA GLY A 146 4.40 -9.96 -3.54
C GLY A 146 3.86 -11.23 -4.19
N ALA A 147 2.77 -11.14 -4.94
CA ALA A 147 2.06 -12.31 -5.44
C ALA A 147 2.82 -13.07 -6.55
N PHE A 148 3.56 -12.36 -7.42
CA PHE A 148 4.38 -13.01 -8.45
C PHE A 148 5.60 -13.67 -7.80
N ILE A 149 6.20 -13.04 -6.78
CA ILE A 149 7.30 -13.64 -6.00
C ILE A 149 6.85 -14.95 -5.36
N ALA A 150 5.71 -14.95 -4.67
CA ALA A 150 5.16 -16.16 -4.03
C ALA A 150 4.80 -17.25 -5.07
N SER A 151 4.34 -16.85 -6.25
CA SER A 151 4.03 -17.77 -7.36
C SER A 151 5.29 -18.37 -7.99
N LEU A 152 6.35 -17.57 -8.17
CA LEU A 152 7.66 -18.03 -8.63
C LEU A 152 8.25 -19.04 -7.64
N ASN A 153 8.24 -18.73 -6.34
CA ASN A 153 8.67 -19.66 -5.29
C ASN A 153 7.95 -20.99 -5.40
N HIS A 154 6.61 -20.95 -5.52
CA HIS A 154 5.80 -22.15 -5.65
C HIS A 154 6.17 -22.96 -6.89
N TYR A 155 6.33 -22.30 -8.03
CA TYR A 155 6.72 -22.94 -9.28
C TYR A 155 8.09 -23.63 -9.15
N LEU A 156 9.10 -22.93 -8.64
CA LEU A 156 10.46 -23.46 -8.45
C LEU A 156 10.49 -24.66 -7.51
N LYS A 157 9.82 -24.58 -6.36
CA LYS A 157 9.81 -25.66 -5.34
C LYS A 157 9.00 -26.87 -5.78
N SER A 158 7.87 -26.68 -6.46
CA SER A 158 7.00 -27.78 -6.90
C SER A 158 7.59 -28.59 -8.06
N HIS A 159 8.42 -27.95 -8.90
CA HIS A 159 9.15 -28.59 -10.00
C HIS A 159 10.56 -29.04 -9.61
N ARG A 160 11.01 -28.77 -8.38
CA ARG A 160 12.36 -29.10 -7.88
C ARG A 160 13.47 -28.53 -8.76
N PHE A 161 13.36 -27.25 -9.11
CA PHE A 161 14.38 -26.55 -9.90
C PHE A 161 15.75 -26.61 -9.19
N PRO A 162 16.82 -27.07 -9.85
CA PRO A 162 18.14 -27.25 -9.24
C PRO A 162 18.95 -25.94 -9.23
N CYS A 163 18.37 -24.86 -8.72
CA CYS A 163 19.04 -23.57 -8.65
C CYS A 163 18.77 -22.87 -7.31
N ASP A 164 19.77 -22.14 -6.84
CA ASP A 164 19.60 -21.16 -5.76
C ASP A 164 18.92 -19.92 -6.32
N TRP A 165 17.79 -19.54 -5.72
CA TRP A 165 17.02 -18.39 -6.16
C TRP A 165 17.20 -17.21 -5.20
N SER A 166 17.69 -16.09 -5.75
CA SER A 166 17.74 -14.80 -5.09
C SER A 166 16.81 -13.82 -5.79
N TRP A 167 16.21 -12.91 -5.05
CA TRP A 167 15.31 -11.91 -5.63
C TRP A 167 15.44 -10.57 -4.94
N VAL A 168 15.13 -9.52 -5.70
CA VAL A 168 14.94 -8.16 -5.21
C VAL A 168 13.57 -7.69 -5.68
N ALA A 169 12.87 -6.94 -4.84
CA ALA A 169 11.58 -6.39 -5.20
C ALA A 169 11.48 -4.90 -4.87
N ASN A 170 10.55 -4.23 -5.52
CA ASN A 170 10.19 -2.87 -5.22
C ASN A 170 8.68 -2.68 -5.29
N THR A 171 8.22 -1.67 -4.55
CA THR A 171 6.90 -1.05 -4.62
C THR A 171 7.02 0.35 -4.02
N LEU A 172 6.02 1.22 -4.23
CA LEU A 172 5.85 2.38 -3.34
C LEU A 172 5.83 1.90 -1.88
N ASN A 173 6.66 2.53 -1.05
CA ASN A 173 6.90 2.11 0.32
C ASN A 173 5.65 2.34 1.19
N PRO A 174 4.98 1.28 1.69
CA PRO A 174 3.79 1.43 2.53
C PRO A 174 4.09 2.06 3.90
N TYR A 175 5.37 2.22 4.25
CA TYR A 175 5.85 2.79 5.51
C TYR A 175 6.40 4.22 5.36
N HIS A 176 6.31 4.82 4.17
CA HIS A 176 6.73 6.21 3.95
C HIS A 176 5.50 7.12 3.95
N GLU A 177 5.37 7.95 4.98
CA GLU A 177 4.13 8.65 5.34
C GLU A 177 3.63 9.65 4.30
N ALA A 178 4.50 10.18 3.43
CA ALA A 178 4.11 11.06 2.34
C ALA A 178 3.49 10.34 1.12
N ASN A 179 3.54 9.01 1.06
CA ASN A 179 2.98 8.25 -0.05
C ASN A 179 1.44 8.22 0.04
N ASP A 180 0.78 8.23 -1.11
CA ASP A 180 -0.68 8.25 -1.17
C ASP A 180 -1.28 6.84 -1.08
N ASN A 181 -2.20 6.62 -0.13
CA ASN A 181 -2.93 5.35 0.04
C ASN A 181 -3.71 4.93 -1.22
N LEU A 182 -4.13 5.86 -2.07
CA LEU A 182 -4.82 5.55 -3.34
C LEU A 182 -3.89 4.95 -4.39
N MET A 183 -2.58 5.20 -4.27
CA MET A 183 -1.56 4.75 -5.19
C MET A 183 -0.86 3.47 -4.71
N MET A 184 -1.08 3.07 -3.46
CA MET A 184 -0.38 1.97 -2.81
C MET A 184 -1.27 0.76 -2.50
N ILE A 185 -0.63 -0.41 -2.45
CA ILE A 185 -1.24 -1.62 -1.89
C ILE A 185 -0.73 -1.78 -0.46
N MET A 186 -1.62 -1.63 0.51
CA MET A 186 -1.31 -1.72 1.95
C MET A 186 -1.15 -3.15 2.48
N ASP A 187 -1.37 -4.17 1.65
CA ASP A 187 -1.14 -5.56 2.06
C ASP A 187 0.36 -5.85 2.09
N ASP A 188 0.92 -5.82 3.29
CA ASP A 188 2.37 -5.89 3.55
C ASP A 188 2.81 -7.26 4.09
N ARG A 189 1.98 -8.30 4.04
CA ARG A 189 2.28 -9.60 4.66
C ARG A 189 3.58 -10.22 4.17
N LEU A 190 3.88 -10.14 2.87
CA LEU A 190 5.18 -10.59 2.37
C LEU A 190 6.25 -9.55 2.70
N ILE A 191 5.99 -8.27 2.38
CA ILE A 191 6.91 -7.13 2.56
C ILE A 191 7.51 -7.11 3.96
N ALA A 192 6.68 -7.03 4.99
CA ALA A 192 7.09 -6.94 6.39
C ALA A 192 7.96 -8.13 6.85
N ASN A 193 7.68 -9.33 6.31
CA ASN A 193 8.41 -10.55 6.69
C ASN A 193 9.64 -10.80 5.81
N THR A 194 9.87 -9.97 4.80
CA THR A 194 10.97 -10.09 3.83
C THR A 194 11.67 -8.76 3.54
N LEU A 195 11.56 -7.79 4.46
CA LEU A 195 11.85 -6.37 4.20
C LEU A 195 13.24 -6.12 3.60
N HIS A 196 14.24 -6.88 4.02
CA HIS A 196 15.62 -6.81 3.51
C HIS A 196 15.80 -7.15 2.02
N TRP A 197 14.80 -7.76 1.37
CA TRP A 197 14.77 -8.01 -0.07
C TRP A 197 13.97 -6.95 -0.86
N TRP A 198 13.40 -5.95 -0.17
CA TRP A 198 12.66 -4.85 -0.78
C TRP A 198 13.52 -3.59 -0.85
N TYR A 199 13.64 -3.02 -2.06
CA TYR A 199 14.40 -1.81 -2.32
C TYR A 199 13.45 -0.62 -2.53
N PHE A 200 13.45 0.33 -1.59
CA PHE A 200 12.60 1.54 -1.63
C PHE A 200 13.32 2.79 -2.15
N GLY A 201 14.52 2.65 -2.71
CA GLY A 201 15.29 3.77 -3.23
C GLY A 201 15.97 4.62 -2.16
N PRO A 202 16.81 5.58 -2.57
CA PRO A 202 17.60 6.42 -1.66
C PRO A 202 16.77 7.40 -0.82
N ASP A 203 15.59 7.79 -1.30
CA ASP A 203 14.64 8.63 -0.55
C ASP A 203 13.58 7.81 0.19
N ASN A 204 13.67 6.48 0.12
CA ASN A 204 12.80 5.54 0.81
C ASN A 204 11.31 5.63 0.42
N THR A 205 10.96 6.34 -0.67
CA THR A 205 9.58 6.47 -1.16
C THR A 205 9.13 5.21 -1.91
N GLY A 206 10.06 4.49 -2.52
CA GLY A 206 9.78 3.38 -3.43
C GLY A 206 9.33 3.81 -4.83
N ASP A 207 9.34 5.11 -5.14
CA ASP A 207 8.92 5.62 -6.45
C ASP A 207 9.97 5.30 -7.54
N ILE A 208 9.62 4.36 -8.40
CA ILE A 208 10.49 3.90 -9.50
C ILE A 208 10.66 4.94 -10.60
N MET A 209 9.81 5.96 -10.64
CA MET A 209 9.81 6.97 -11.70
C MET A 209 10.82 8.08 -11.44
N THR A 210 11.73 7.90 -10.48
CA THR A 210 12.81 8.84 -10.22
C THR A 210 14.15 8.30 -10.72
N LEU A 211 14.95 9.15 -11.36
CA LEU A 211 16.29 8.77 -11.83
C LEU A 211 17.21 8.34 -10.66
N LYS A 212 17.00 8.91 -9.46
CA LYS A 212 17.69 8.51 -8.23
C LYS A 212 17.39 7.07 -7.85
N TYR A 213 16.13 6.65 -7.99
CA TYR A 213 15.75 5.26 -7.78
C TYR A 213 16.46 4.34 -8.77
N LEU A 214 16.41 4.64 -10.08
CA LEU A 214 17.05 3.81 -11.11
C LEU A 214 18.55 3.63 -10.84
N THR A 215 19.26 4.73 -10.58
CA THR A 215 20.71 4.70 -10.30
C THR A 215 21.00 3.93 -9.01
N GLY A 216 20.21 4.15 -7.96
CA GLY A 216 20.34 3.46 -6.69
C GLY A 216 20.07 1.96 -6.81
N LEU A 217 19.07 1.56 -7.60
CA LEU A 217 18.75 0.16 -7.87
C LEU A 217 19.90 -0.54 -8.58
N GLN A 218 20.51 0.08 -9.59
CA GLN A 218 21.67 -0.47 -10.29
C GLN A 218 22.83 -0.76 -9.34
N ASN A 219 23.09 0.14 -8.38
CA ASN A 219 24.09 -0.07 -7.34
C ASN A 219 23.66 -1.17 -6.34
N PHE A 220 22.38 -1.23 -5.99
CA PHE A 220 21.86 -2.24 -5.06
C PHE A 220 21.98 -3.66 -5.63
N VAL A 221 21.67 -3.84 -6.91
CA VAL A 221 21.73 -5.13 -7.59
C VAL A 221 23.11 -5.44 -8.20
N SER A 222 24.11 -4.55 -8.07
CA SER A 222 25.43 -4.74 -8.70
C SER A 222 26.18 -5.97 -8.20
N ASN A 223 25.84 -6.44 -6.99
CA ASN A 223 26.41 -7.65 -6.40
C ASN A 223 25.69 -8.94 -6.87
N MET A 224 24.57 -8.81 -7.57
CA MET A 224 23.92 -9.93 -8.25
C MET A 224 24.64 -10.16 -9.59
N ALA A 225 25.02 -11.40 -9.90
CA ALA A 225 25.79 -11.72 -11.10
C ALA A 225 25.08 -11.29 -12.40
N THR A 226 23.91 -11.89 -12.65
CA THR A 226 23.06 -11.64 -13.82
C THR A 226 21.61 -11.72 -13.38
N ILE A 227 20.79 -10.72 -13.71
CA ILE A 227 19.34 -10.78 -13.50
C ILE A 227 18.71 -11.52 -14.68
N HIS A 228 18.02 -12.63 -14.41
CA HIS A 228 17.51 -13.54 -15.43
C HIS A 228 16.04 -13.29 -15.76
N LEU A 229 15.28 -12.75 -14.81
CA LEU A 229 13.86 -12.51 -14.92
C LEU A 229 13.51 -11.18 -14.27
N ILE A 230 12.86 -10.31 -15.03
CA ILE A 230 12.22 -9.12 -14.48
C ILE A 230 10.71 -9.24 -14.64
N THR A 231 9.97 -8.86 -13.61
CA THR A 231 8.52 -8.67 -13.71
C THR A 231 8.16 -7.24 -13.34
N ALA A 232 7.11 -6.72 -13.97
CA ALA A 232 6.55 -5.40 -13.73
C ALA A 232 5.02 -5.53 -13.73
N ASP A 233 4.40 -5.35 -12.57
CA ASP A 233 2.93 -5.44 -12.39
C ASP A 233 2.31 -4.09 -11.98
N GLY A 234 3.04 -3.00 -12.20
CA GLY A 234 2.68 -1.63 -11.81
C GLY A 234 1.41 -1.11 -12.45
N SER A 235 0.67 -0.30 -11.68
CA SER A 235 -0.50 0.47 -12.13
C SER A 235 -0.94 1.40 -11.00
N PHE A 236 -1.65 2.46 -11.36
CA PHE A 236 -2.33 3.35 -10.42
C PHE A 236 -3.85 3.15 -10.47
N ASP A 237 -4.60 3.69 -9.51
CA ASP A 237 -6.07 3.69 -9.57
C ASP A 237 -6.59 4.60 -10.70
N CYS A 238 -7.08 3.97 -11.77
CA CYS A 238 -7.64 4.66 -12.94
C CYS A 238 -9.18 4.73 -12.89
N GLN A 239 -9.83 4.40 -11.77
CA GLN A 239 -11.30 4.41 -11.67
C GLN A 239 -11.92 5.79 -11.94
N GLY A 240 -11.17 6.87 -11.73
CA GLY A 240 -11.60 8.23 -12.03
C GLY A 240 -11.69 8.55 -13.52
N ASN A 241 -10.96 7.84 -14.38
CA ASN A 241 -11.02 7.98 -15.84
C ASN A 241 -10.57 6.68 -16.54
N PRO A 242 -11.40 5.61 -16.51
CA PRO A 242 -11.02 4.30 -17.02
C PRO A 242 -10.87 4.23 -18.55
N GLY A 243 -11.36 5.24 -19.28
CA GLY A 243 -11.25 5.33 -20.74
C GLY A 243 -9.86 5.79 -21.22
N GLU A 244 -9.11 6.47 -20.35
CA GLU A 244 -7.76 7.01 -20.60
C GLU A 244 -6.68 6.27 -19.81
N GLN A 245 -6.96 5.01 -19.42
CA GLN A 245 -6.08 4.22 -18.58
C GLN A 245 -4.65 4.12 -19.15
N GLU A 246 -4.52 3.97 -20.47
CA GLU A 246 -3.25 3.80 -21.17
C GLU A 246 -2.35 5.04 -21.04
N ALA A 247 -2.89 6.23 -21.35
CA ALA A 247 -2.20 7.51 -21.13
C ALA A 247 -1.78 7.70 -19.67
N LEU A 248 -2.67 7.42 -18.71
CA LEU A 248 -2.45 7.66 -17.28
C LEU A 248 -1.31 6.84 -16.69
N VAL A 249 -1.06 5.63 -17.21
CA VAL A 249 0.02 4.75 -16.72
C VAL A 249 1.26 4.76 -17.61
N SER A 250 1.24 5.50 -18.73
CA SER A 250 2.28 5.48 -19.75
C SER A 250 3.68 5.79 -19.21
N SER A 251 3.81 6.82 -18.35
CA SER A 251 5.07 7.18 -17.71
C SER A 251 5.62 6.05 -16.82
N LEU A 252 4.75 5.33 -16.12
CA LEU A 252 5.13 4.20 -15.27
C LEU A 252 5.68 3.05 -16.12
N HIS A 253 4.91 2.64 -17.14
CA HIS A 253 5.34 1.57 -18.04
C HIS A 253 6.66 1.93 -18.76
N TYR A 254 6.83 3.19 -19.15
CA TYR A 254 8.09 3.68 -19.70
C TYR A 254 9.25 3.49 -18.70
N CYS A 255 9.08 3.92 -17.45
CA CYS A 255 10.08 3.76 -16.40
C CYS A 255 10.37 2.29 -16.08
N GLU A 256 9.35 1.41 -16.03
CA GLU A 256 9.50 -0.03 -15.84
C GLU A 256 10.29 -0.67 -16.99
N VAL A 257 9.97 -0.31 -18.25
CA VAL A 257 10.69 -0.79 -19.44
C VAL A 257 12.13 -0.32 -19.44
N VAL A 258 12.40 0.97 -19.22
CA VAL A 258 13.77 1.49 -19.17
C VAL A 258 14.56 0.81 -18.05
N THR A 259 13.96 0.67 -16.86
CA THR A 259 14.58 -0.02 -15.72
C THR A 259 14.91 -1.47 -16.06
N ALA A 260 13.98 -2.20 -16.68
CA ALA A 260 14.19 -3.58 -17.10
C ALA A 260 15.32 -3.69 -18.12
N LEU A 261 15.32 -2.85 -19.16
CA LEU A 261 16.35 -2.85 -20.20
C LEU A 261 17.74 -2.49 -19.68
N MET A 262 17.83 -1.65 -18.63
CA MET A 262 19.08 -1.25 -17.99
C MET A 262 19.67 -2.30 -17.03
N THR A 263 18.83 -3.21 -16.51
CA THR A 263 19.21 -4.13 -15.41
C THR A 263 19.13 -5.60 -15.78
N LEU A 264 18.32 -5.98 -16.77
CA LEU A 264 18.18 -7.36 -17.22
C LEU A 264 19.46 -7.84 -17.91
N GLY A 265 19.88 -9.07 -17.59
CA GLY A 265 20.98 -9.73 -18.27
C GLY A 265 20.61 -10.21 -19.68
N SER A 266 21.59 -10.27 -20.57
CA SER A 266 21.44 -10.89 -21.89
C SER A 266 20.88 -12.31 -21.78
N GLY A 267 19.97 -12.67 -22.68
CA GLY A 267 19.23 -13.95 -22.63
C GLY A 267 18.07 -13.97 -21.64
N GLY A 268 17.96 -12.99 -20.73
CA GLY A 268 16.89 -12.92 -19.73
C GLY A 268 15.49 -12.68 -20.30
N SER A 269 14.49 -12.82 -19.43
CA SER A 269 13.08 -12.61 -19.75
C SER A 269 12.49 -11.43 -18.99
N PHE A 270 11.51 -10.77 -19.59
CA PHE A 270 10.78 -9.65 -18.98
C PHE A 270 9.26 -9.87 -19.14
N VAL A 271 8.52 -9.70 -18.04
CA VAL A 271 7.06 -9.76 -18.03
C VAL A 271 6.53 -8.41 -17.58
N LEU A 272 5.79 -7.73 -18.45
CA LEU A 272 5.23 -6.40 -18.21
C LEU A 272 3.72 -6.47 -18.28
N LYS A 273 3.03 -6.00 -17.25
CA LYS A 273 1.60 -5.71 -17.32
C LYS A 273 1.36 -4.49 -18.19
N MET A 274 0.39 -4.60 -19.09
CA MET A 274 -0.12 -3.50 -19.90
C MET A 274 -1.65 -3.55 -19.90
N PHE A 275 -2.29 -2.57 -20.53
CA PHE A 275 -3.74 -2.54 -20.69
C PHE A 275 -4.13 -2.66 -22.16
N THR A 276 -4.93 -1.72 -22.66
CA THR A 276 -5.00 -1.52 -24.10
C THR A 276 -3.62 -1.15 -24.63
N LEU A 277 -3.45 -1.35 -25.94
CA LEU A 277 -2.23 -1.06 -26.67
C LEU A 277 -2.60 -0.20 -27.88
N PHE A 278 -3.47 0.78 -27.71
CA PHE A 278 -4.05 1.53 -28.82
C PHE A 278 -3.35 2.86 -29.05
N GLU A 279 -2.76 3.42 -28.00
CA GLU A 279 -2.18 4.75 -28.02
C GLU A 279 -0.70 4.72 -28.42
N HIS A 280 -0.25 5.84 -28.96
CA HIS A 280 1.12 6.04 -29.42
C HIS A 280 2.19 5.63 -28.39
N CYS A 281 1.95 5.89 -27.10
CA CYS A 281 2.86 5.52 -26.03
C CYS A 281 3.10 4.00 -25.95
N SER A 282 2.04 3.17 -26.03
CA SER A 282 2.17 1.72 -26.00
C SER A 282 2.73 1.17 -27.30
N ILE A 283 2.36 1.73 -28.45
CA ILE A 283 2.90 1.32 -29.77
C ILE A 283 4.43 1.42 -29.75
N ASN A 284 4.95 2.54 -29.25
CA ASN A 284 6.38 2.76 -29.11
C ASN A 284 7.07 1.77 -28.19
N LEU A 285 6.49 1.50 -27.01
CA LEU A 285 7.02 0.49 -26.10
C LEU A 285 7.00 -0.90 -26.73
N MET A 286 5.91 -1.26 -27.42
CA MET A 286 5.80 -2.56 -28.10
C MET A 286 6.82 -2.69 -29.24
N TYR A 287 7.09 -1.61 -29.98
CA TYR A 287 8.12 -1.60 -31.02
C TYR A 287 9.53 -1.74 -30.42
N LEU A 288 9.84 -0.98 -29.36
CA LEU A 288 11.09 -1.07 -28.62
C LEU A 288 11.34 -2.51 -28.13
N LEU A 289 10.34 -3.12 -27.48
CA LEU A 289 10.44 -4.48 -26.95
C LEU A 289 10.65 -5.50 -28.07
N ASN A 290 9.95 -5.36 -29.20
CA ASN A 290 10.14 -6.22 -30.37
C ASN A 290 11.54 -6.08 -30.99
N CYS A 291 12.16 -4.91 -30.91
CA CYS A 291 13.54 -4.73 -31.35
C CYS A 291 14.55 -5.29 -30.33
N SER A 292 14.22 -5.28 -29.03
CA SER A 292 15.14 -5.56 -27.93
C SER A 292 15.19 -7.02 -27.47
N PHE A 293 14.13 -7.79 -27.69
CA PHE A 293 14.03 -9.21 -27.30
C PHE A 293 13.88 -10.08 -28.53
N ASP A 294 14.22 -11.37 -28.49
CA ASP A 294 14.02 -12.25 -29.64
C ASP A 294 12.54 -12.55 -29.89
N GLN A 295 11.78 -12.80 -28.83
CA GLN A 295 10.37 -13.16 -28.87
C GLN A 295 9.57 -12.23 -27.98
N VAL A 296 8.45 -11.72 -28.50
CA VAL A 296 7.49 -10.89 -27.76
C VAL A 296 6.09 -11.43 -27.99
N HIS A 297 5.39 -11.64 -26.89
CA HIS A 297 4.02 -12.13 -26.86
C HIS A 297 3.14 -11.19 -26.05
N VAL A 298 1.86 -11.10 -26.39
CA VAL A 298 0.84 -10.47 -25.55
C VAL A 298 -0.11 -11.58 -25.11
N PHE A 299 -0.30 -11.70 -23.80
CA PHE A 299 -1.04 -12.79 -23.20
C PHE A 299 -2.08 -12.27 -22.22
N LYS A 300 -3.31 -12.77 -22.30
CA LYS A 300 -4.36 -12.52 -21.31
C LYS A 300 -4.65 -13.80 -20.53
N PRO A 301 -4.04 -14.01 -19.35
CA PRO A 301 -4.31 -15.16 -18.50
C PRO A 301 -5.81 -15.38 -18.30
N ALA A 302 -6.26 -16.64 -18.25
CA ALA A 302 -7.67 -16.96 -18.00
C ALA A 302 -8.15 -16.45 -16.64
N THR A 303 -7.24 -16.42 -15.66
CA THR A 303 -7.51 -15.93 -14.30
C THR A 303 -7.44 -14.42 -14.19
N SER A 304 -7.08 -13.66 -15.24
CA SER A 304 -7.32 -12.21 -15.28
C SER A 304 -8.81 -11.90 -15.50
N LYS A 305 -9.30 -10.76 -15.00
CA LYS A 305 -10.72 -10.39 -15.16
C LYS A 305 -11.02 -10.22 -16.65
N ALA A 306 -11.89 -11.07 -17.20
CA ALA A 306 -12.07 -11.14 -18.65
C ALA A 306 -12.55 -9.81 -19.28
N GLY A 307 -13.36 -9.01 -18.57
CA GLY A 307 -13.87 -7.73 -19.06
C GLY A 307 -12.94 -6.53 -18.89
N ASN A 308 -11.79 -6.67 -18.21
CA ASN A 308 -10.82 -5.58 -18.09
C ASN A 308 -9.84 -5.55 -19.28
N SER A 309 -9.14 -4.43 -19.43
CA SER A 309 -8.15 -4.26 -20.50
C SER A 309 -6.78 -4.86 -20.17
N GLU A 310 -6.58 -5.44 -18.99
CA GLU A 310 -5.29 -5.97 -18.56
C GLU A 310 -4.83 -7.14 -19.44
N VAL A 311 -3.59 -7.04 -19.90
CA VAL A 311 -2.82 -8.06 -20.62
C VAL A 311 -1.37 -8.05 -20.10
N TYR A 312 -0.61 -9.09 -20.42
CA TYR A 312 0.81 -9.18 -20.08
C TYR A 312 1.64 -9.32 -21.35
N VAL A 313 2.61 -8.42 -21.51
CA VAL A 313 3.65 -8.52 -22.53
C VAL A 313 4.74 -9.43 -21.98
N VAL A 314 4.98 -10.54 -22.66
CA VAL A 314 6.00 -11.53 -22.31
C VAL A 314 7.12 -11.47 -23.32
N CYS A 315 8.26 -10.97 -22.87
CA CYS A 315 9.47 -10.77 -23.65
C CYS A 315 10.51 -11.82 -23.27
N LEU A 316 11.02 -12.57 -24.25
CA LEU A 316 11.96 -13.67 -24.03
C LEU A 316 13.26 -13.42 -24.78
N ARG A 317 14.38 -13.82 -24.15
CA ARG A 317 15.75 -13.72 -24.68
C ARG A 317 16.10 -12.30 -25.05
N TYR A 318 16.36 -11.50 -24.03
CA TYR A 318 16.85 -10.15 -24.18
C TYR A 318 18.17 -10.13 -24.97
N LYS A 319 18.30 -9.24 -25.96
CA LYS A 319 19.52 -9.13 -26.78
C LYS A 319 20.71 -8.51 -26.01
N GLY A 320 20.46 -7.95 -24.83
CA GLY A 320 21.47 -7.30 -23.99
C GLY A 320 21.48 -5.78 -24.13
N LYS A 321 21.93 -5.11 -23.06
CA LYS A 321 21.97 -3.64 -22.97
C LYS A 321 22.87 -3.01 -24.03
N GLU A 322 23.90 -3.74 -24.47
CA GLU A 322 24.86 -3.31 -25.48
C GLU A 322 24.19 -3.09 -26.84
N ALA A 323 23.19 -3.92 -27.18
CA ALA A 323 22.46 -3.81 -28.45
C ALA A 323 21.59 -2.55 -28.54
N ILE A 324 21.26 -1.94 -27.40
CA ILE A 324 20.34 -0.81 -27.31
C ILE A 324 20.98 0.44 -26.66
N TYR A 325 22.26 0.34 -26.28
CA TYR A 325 23.00 1.36 -25.53
C TYR A 325 22.92 2.77 -26.13
N PRO A 326 23.04 2.96 -27.47
CA PRO A 326 22.93 4.30 -28.06
C PRO A 326 21.58 4.97 -27.77
N LEU A 327 20.50 4.19 -27.73
CA LEU A 327 19.14 4.66 -27.44
C LEU A 327 18.92 4.87 -25.94
N LEU A 328 19.44 3.96 -25.11
CA LEU A 328 19.26 3.98 -23.66
C LEU A 328 19.69 5.31 -23.04
N SER A 329 20.80 5.89 -23.50
CA SER A 329 21.27 7.19 -22.98
C SER A 329 20.23 8.30 -23.12
N LYS A 330 19.58 8.40 -24.29
CA LYS A 330 18.50 9.35 -24.53
C LYS A 330 17.22 8.99 -23.79
N MET A 331 16.94 7.71 -23.62
CA MET A 331 15.78 7.28 -22.83
C MET A 331 15.93 7.66 -21.36
N VAL A 332 17.12 7.47 -20.79
CA VAL A 332 17.42 7.85 -19.40
C VAL A 332 17.30 9.37 -19.20
N LEU A 333 17.66 10.19 -20.19
CA LEU A 333 17.45 11.65 -20.13
C LEU A 333 15.97 12.05 -20.06
N ASN A 334 15.08 11.20 -20.55
CA ASN A 334 13.63 11.41 -20.57
C ASN A 334 12.92 10.50 -19.55
N PHE A 335 13.65 9.98 -18.55
CA PHE A 335 13.12 9.14 -17.50
C PHE A 335 12.41 9.98 -16.44
N GLY A 336 11.12 9.73 -16.22
CA GLY A 336 10.37 10.40 -15.16
C GLY A 336 8.86 10.38 -15.32
N THR A 337 8.21 11.18 -14.48
CA THR A 337 6.76 11.44 -14.51
C THR A 337 6.35 12.35 -15.66
N GLU A 338 7.23 13.30 -16.02
CA GLU A 338 7.07 14.17 -17.19
C GLU A 338 7.42 13.38 -18.44
N MET A 339 6.43 12.69 -19.01
CA MET A 339 6.57 12.16 -20.36
C MET A 339 6.91 13.33 -21.28
N THR A 340 7.96 13.15 -22.08
CA THR A 340 8.27 14.11 -23.14
C THR A 340 7.01 14.32 -23.96
N GLN A 341 6.67 15.56 -24.32
CA GLN A 341 5.68 15.81 -25.38
C GLN A 341 6.06 15.15 -26.72
N LYS A 342 7.31 14.69 -26.80
CA LYS A 342 7.90 14.04 -27.95
C LYS A 342 7.72 12.53 -27.92
N ALA A 343 7.49 11.98 -29.10
CA ALA A 343 7.43 10.58 -29.40
C ALA A 343 8.77 9.86 -29.19
N LEU A 344 8.80 8.73 -28.47
CA LEU A 344 9.99 7.85 -28.42
C LEU A 344 10.41 7.47 -29.85
N PHE A 345 9.46 6.99 -30.66
CA PHE A 345 9.66 6.81 -32.09
C PHE A 345 8.61 7.63 -32.87
N PRO A 346 9.05 8.56 -33.74
CA PRO A 346 8.18 9.17 -34.72
C PRO A 346 7.50 8.13 -35.61
N HIS A 347 6.33 8.46 -36.17
CA HIS A 347 5.57 7.53 -37.01
C HIS A 347 6.39 6.99 -38.20
N HIS A 348 7.18 7.84 -38.87
CA HIS A 348 7.90 7.47 -40.09
C HIS A 348 9.05 6.48 -39.86
N VAL A 349 9.51 6.29 -38.62
CA VAL A 349 10.57 5.32 -38.31
C VAL A 349 10.02 3.96 -37.87
N ILE A 350 8.71 3.83 -37.67
CA ILE A 350 8.08 2.57 -37.30
C ILE A 350 7.63 1.84 -38.59
N PRO A 351 8.14 0.63 -38.88
CA PRO A 351 7.79 -0.09 -40.09
C PRO A 351 6.29 -0.42 -40.17
N GLU A 352 5.70 -0.27 -41.37
CA GLU A 352 4.29 -0.64 -41.62
C GLU A 352 4.02 -2.12 -41.31
N SER A 353 5.00 -3.00 -41.55
CA SER A 353 4.88 -4.43 -41.24
C SER A 353 4.71 -4.69 -39.73
N PHE A 354 5.34 -3.87 -38.88
CA PHE A 354 5.13 -3.90 -37.43
C PHE A 354 3.75 -3.37 -37.09
N LEU A 355 3.39 -2.19 -37.60
CA LEU A 355 2.10 -1.55 -37.31
C LEU A 355 0.93 -2.46 -37.65
N LYS A 356 0.97 -3.16 -38.79
CA LYS A 356 -0.05 -4.14 -39.17
C LYS A 356 -0.16 -5.30 -38.17
N ARG A 357 0.97 -5.87 -37.75
CA ARG A 357 0.97 -6.95 -36.75
C ARG A 357 0.49 -6.47 -35.39
N HIS A 358 0.78 -5.22 -35.05
CA HIS A 358 0.31 -4.59 -33.82
C HIS A 358 -1.20 -4.36 -33.86
N GLU A 359 -1.75 -3.86 -34.97
CA GLU A 359 -3.19 -3.71 -35.18
C GLU A 359 -3.92 -5.06 -35.06
N GLU A 360 -3.39 -6.13 -35.67
CA GLU A 360 -3.94 -7.49 -35.52
C GLU A 360 -3.95 -7.96 -34.05
N CYS A 361 -2.92 -7.64 -33.27
CA CYS A 361 -2.87 -7.91 -31.84
C CYS A 361 -3.98 -7.14 -31.09
N CYS A 362 -4.11 -5.86 -31.38
CA CYS A 362 -5.10 -4.97 -30.76
C CYS A 362 -6.53 -5.42 -31.07
N MET A 363 -6.82 -5.74 -32.32
CA MET A 363 -8.11 -6.29 -32.76
C MET A 363 -8.43 -7.62 -32.06
N PHE A 364 -7.44 -8.50 -31.90
CA PHE A 364 -7.61 -9.80 -31.24
C PHE A 364 -8.10 -9.64 -29.79
N PHE A 365 -7.44 -8.81 -28.98
CA PHE A 365 -7.85 -8.60 -27.58
C PHE A 365 -9.09 -7.72 -27.45
N HIS A 366 -9.26 -6.74 -28.35
CA HIS A 366 -10.47 -5.93 -28.44
C HIS A 366 -11.72 -6.80 -28.59
N LYS A 367 -11.70 -7.76 -29.53
CA LYS A 367 -12.81 -8.70 -29.76
C LYS A 367 -13.20 -9.45 -28.48
N TYR A 368 -12.25 -10.10 -27.82
CA TYR A 368 -12.51 -10.86 -26.60
C TYR A 368 -13.09 -10.00 -25.47
N GLN A 369 -12.58 -8.78 -25.32
CA GLN A 369 -13.05 -7.86 -24.29
C GLN A 369 -14.48 -7.39 -24.58
N LEU A 370 -14.76 -6.99 -25.82
CA LEU A 370 -16.07 -6.51 -26.25
C LEU A 370 -17.14 -7.60 -26.09
N GLU A 371 -16.86 -8.82 -26.53
CA GLU A 371 -17.74 -9.99 -26.36
C GLU A 371 -18.02 -10.25 -24.87
N THR A 372 -16.98 -10.20 -24.03
CA THR A 372 -17.13 -10.41 -22.58
C THR A 372 -17.98 -9.34 -21.90
N ILE A 373 -17.75 -8.06 -22.20
CA ILE A 373 -18.52 -6.97 -21.57
C ILE A 373 -19.98 -7.04 -22.04
N SER A 374 -20.20 -7.22 -23.34
CA SER A 374 -21.54 -7.30 -23.93
C SER A 374 -22.35 -8.47 -23.35
N GLU A 375 -21.72 -9.64 -23.24
CA GLU A 375 -22.37 -10.82 -22.66
C GLU A 375 -22.69 -10.61 -21.17
N ASN A 376 -21.78 -9.98 -20.41
CA ASN A 376 -22.05 -9.65 -19.02
C ASN A 376 -23.21 -8.67 -18.87
N ILE A 377 -23.32 -7.66 -19.74
CA ILE A 377 -24.45 -6.71 -19.75
C ILE A 377 -25.76 -7.45 -20.04
N ARG A 378 -25.77 -8.32 -21.06
CA ARG A 378 -26.94 -9.13 -21.43
C ARG A 378 -27.40 -10.01 -20.27
N LEU A 379 -26.46 -10.75 -19.67
CA LEU A 379 -26.73 -11.64 -18.54
C LEU A 379 -27.16 -10.87 -17.29
N PHE A 380 -26.66 -9.65 -17.09
CA PHE A 380 -27.06 -8.81 -15.95
C PHE A 380 -28.54 -8.40 -16.04
N GLN A 381 -29.04 -8.16 -17.25
CA GLN A 381 -30.45 -7.84 -17.48
C GLN A 381 -31.36 -9.05 -17.27
N CYS A 382 -30.96 -10.24 -17.74
CA CYS A 382 -31.76 -11.45 -17.59
C CYS A 382 -30.88 -12.72 -17.61
N MET A 383 -30.70 -13.33 -16.44
CA MET A 383 -30.02 -14.63 -16.30
C MET A 383 -30.97 -15.70 -15.75
N GLY A 384 -31.41 -16.60 -16.62
CA GLY A 384 -32.24 -17.74 -16.24
C GLY A 384 -31.45 -18.87 -15.55
N LYS A 385 -32.17 -19.83 -14.96
CA LYS A 385 -31.56 -21.00 -14.29
C LYS A 385 -30.67 -21.84 -15.21
N GLY A 386 -31.05 -22.01 -16.48
CA GLY A 386 -30.25 -22.76 -17.46
C GLY A 386 -28.87 -22.15 -17.70
N GLU A 387 -28.80 -20.82 -17.84
CA GLU A 387 -27.54 -20.08 -17.98
C GLU A 387 -26.69 -20.21 -16.71
N GLN A 388 -27.29 -20.10 -15.53
CA GLN A 388 -26.58 -20.32 -14.26
C GLN A 388 -25.98 -21.72 -14.17
N THR A 389 -26.72 -22.76 -14.59
CA THR A 389 -26.21 -24.13 -14.63
C THR A 389 -25.07 -24.28 -15.63
N LYS A 390 -25.20 -23.73 -16.84
CA LYS A 390 -24.15 -23.74 -17.87
C LYS A 390 -22.87 -23.05 -17.40
N LEU A 391 -23.00 -21.86 -16.80
CA LEU A 391 -21.86 -21.11 -16.24
C LEU A 391 -21.19 -21.87 -15.09
N ASN A 392 -21.96 -22.50 -14.21
CA ASN A 392 -21.38 -23.33 -13.15
C ASN A 392 -20.58 -24.50 -13.71
N ASN A 393 -21.11 -25.19 -14.73
CA ASN A 393 -20.43 -26.28 -15.42
C ASN A 393 -19.11 -25.82 -16.06
N LEU A 394 -19.13 -24.68 -16.77
CA LEU A 394 -17.92 -24.05 -17.31
C LEU A 394 -16.90 -23.73 -16.21
N ARG A 395 -17.35 -23.19 -15.07
CA ARG A 395 -16.47 -22.83 -13.95
C ARG A 395 -15.82 -24.04 -13.29
N ASP A 396 -16.54 -25.16 -13.19
CA ASP A 396 -16.00 -26.42 -12.66
C ASP A 396 -15.02 -27.06 -13.65
N CYS A 397 -15.34 -27.02 -14.96
CA CYS A 397 -14.42 -27.43 -16.02
C CYS A 397 -13.14 -26.59 -16.02
N ALA A 398 -13.23 -25.26 -15.88
CA ALA A 398 -12.08 -24.37 -15.83
C ALA A 398 -11.13 -24.72 -14.68
N VAL A 399 -11.66 -25.11 -13.51
CA VAL A 399 -10.85 -25.58 -12.38
C VAL A 399 -10.10 -26.86 -12.74
N GLN A 400 -10.79 -27.86 -13.26
CA GLN A 400 -10.16 -29.14 -13.62
C GLN A 400 -9.10 -28.95 -14.71
N TYR A 401 -9.43 -28.17 -15.76
CA TYR A 401 -8.53 -27.85 -16.85
C TYR A 401 -7.28 -27.10 -16.35
N PHE A 402 -7.44 -26.10 -15.48
CA PHE A 402 -6.31 -25.35 -14.89
C PHE A 402 -5.36 -26.27 -14.12
N MET A 403 -5.92 -27.09 -13.22
CA MET A 403 -5.14 -28.01 -12.39
C MET A 403 -4.40 -29.06 -13.22
N GLN A 404 -5.04 -29.57 -14.29
CA GLN A 404 -4.44 -30.56 -15.19
C GLN A 404 -3.39 -29.94 -16.11
N LYS A 405 -3.72 -28.84 -16.80
CA LYS A 405 -2.83 -28.17 -17.76
C LYS A 405 -1.52 -27.72 -17.11
N PHE A 406 -1.59 -27.19 -15.90
CA PHE A 406 -0.42 -26.64 -15.20
C PHE A 406 0.16 -27.58 -14.13
N GLN A 407 -0.39 -28.79 -13.97
CA GLN A 407 0.10 -29.83 -13.07
C GLN A 407 0.41 -29.33 -11.65
N LEU A 408 -0.45 -28.47 -11.11
CA LEU A 408 -0.23 -27.81 -9.83
C LEU A 408 -0.18 -28.80 -8.68
N LYS A 409 0.92 -28.74 -7.91
CA LYS A 409 1.16 -29.62 -6.75
C LYS A 409 1.07 -28.84 -5.44
N PRO A 410 0.54 -29.44 -4.36
CA PRO A 410 0.54 -28.82 -3.05
C PRO A 410 1.95 -28.47 -2.57
N LEU A 411 2.10 -27.28 -1.97
CA LEU A 411 3.35 -26.83 -1.38
C LEU A 411 3.30 -26.93 0.15
N SER A 412 4.29 -27.61 0.73
CA SER A 412 4.46 -27.64 2.18
C SER A 412 4.78 -26.24 2.71
N ARG A 413 4.24 -25.89 3.89
CA ARG A 413 4.54 -24.61 4.57
C ARG A 413 6.03 -24.40 4.84
N ASN A 414 6.83 -25.47 4.95
CA ASN A 414 8.27 -25.36 5.11
C ASN A 414 8.98 -24.74 3.89
N ASN A 415 8.31 -24.75 2.73
CA ASN A 415 8.79 -24.17 1.48
C ASN A 415 8.18 -22.79 1.18
N TRP A 416 7.31 -22.26 2.05
CA TRP A 416 6.85 -20.88 1.95
C TRP A 416 8.00 -19.91 2.22
N LEU A 417 7.92 -18.71 1.65
CA LEU A 417 8.85 -17.63 1.91
C LEU A 417 8.70 -17.16 3.37
N VAL A 418 7.45 -17.01 3.83
CA VAL A 418 7.12 -16.60 5.20
C VAL A 418 6.77 -17.83 6.04
N LYS A 419 7.70 -18.21 6.93
CA LYS A 419 7.53 -19.37 7.83
C LYS A 419 6.59 -19.10 9.00
N LYS A 420 6.58 -17.87 9.53
CA LYS A 420 5.73 -17.40 10.63
C LYS A 420 5.22 -16.00 10.31
N SER A 421 3.92 -15.82 10.14
CA SER A 421 3.29 -14.52 9.84
C SER A 421 2.90 -13.81 11.13
N ASN A 422 3.86 -13.16 11.79
CA ASN A 422 3.60 -12.43 13.06
C ASN A 422 3.87 -10.92 12.94
N ILE A 423 4.15 -10.43 11.72
CA ILE A 423 4.60 -9.06 11.44
C ILE A 423 3.78 -8.53 10.25
N GLY A 424 3.34 -7.26 10.34
CA GLY A 424 2.76 -6.49 9.23
C GLY A 424 1.42 -5.83 9.59
N CYS A 425 1.20 -4.60 9.10
CA CYS A 425 -0.02 -3.82 9.39
C CYS A 425 -1.29 -4.48 8.85
N SER A 426 -1.17 -5.19 7.73
CA SER A 426 -2.27 -5.90 7.08
C SER A 426 -2.73 -7.18 7.80
N THR A 427 -2.02 -7.59 8.86
CA THR A 427 -2.43 -8.74 9.70
C THR A 427 -3.50 -8.37 10.72
N ASN A 428 -3.77 -7.07 10.93
CA ASN A 428 -4.79 -6.60 11.87
C ASN A 428 -6.21 -6.81 11.32
N THR A 429 -6.80 -7.97 11.62
CA THR A 429 -8.14 -8.34 11.12
C THR A 429 -9.28 -7.50 11.71
N LYS A 430 -9.06 -6.78 12.83
CA LYS A 430 -10.10 -5.92 13.43
C LYS A 430 -10.48 -4.77 12.49
N TRP A 431 -9.49 -4.24 11.76
CA TRP A 431 -9.64 -3.00 11.00
C TRP A 431 -9.54 -3.19 9.47
N PHE A 432 -8.76 -4.16 8.97
CA PHE A 432 -8.62 -4.40 7.52
C PHE A 432 -9.90 -4.93 6.84
N GLY A 433 -10.92 -5.31 7.61
CA GLY A 433 -12.21 -5.84 7.13
C GLY A 433 -13.29 -4.77 6.86
N GLN A 434 -13.06 -3.53 7.26
CA GLN A 434 -14.01 -2.41 7.12
C GLN A 434 -13.69 -1.50 5.93
N ARG A 435 -13.21 -2.05 4.79
CA ARG A 435 -13.25 -1.28 3.54
C ARG A 435 -14.71 -0.90 3.28
N ASN A 436 -15.00 0.39 3.33
CA ASN A 436 -16.34 0.90 3.10
C ASN A 436 -16.85 0.35 1.77
N ARG A 437 -17.91 -0.46 1.87
CA ARG A 437 -18.75 -0.86 0.75
C ARG A 437 -19.49 0.38 0.28
N TYR A 438 -18.83 1.25 -0.47
CA TYR A 438 -19.51 2.36 -1.13
C TYR A 438 -20.25 1.78 -2.34
N PHE A 439 -21.50 1.38 -2.11
CA PHE A 439 -22.44 0.79 -3.07
C PHE A 439 -22.91 1.78 -4.16
N LYS A 440 -21.99 2.50 -4.81
CA LYS A 440 -22.31 3.62 -5.71
C LYS A 440 -21.92 3.36 -7.16
N THR A 441 -22.67 3.89 -8.10
CA THR A 441 -22.36 3.85 -9.54
C THR A 441 -21.18 4.77 -9.88
N TYR A 442 -20.59 4.65 -11.09
CA TYR A 442 -19.53 5.58 -11.52
C TYR A 442 -20.05 7.02 -11.58
N ASN A 443 -21.25 7.22 -12.14
CA ASN A 443 -21.88 8.53 -12.24
C ASN A 443 -22.19 9.13 -10.86
N GLU A 444 -22.64 8.31 -9.89
CA GLU A 444 -22.82 8.76 -8.51
C GLU A 444 -21.50 9.18 -7.86
N ARG A 445 -20.40 8.43 -8.07
CA ARG A 445 -19.08 8.82 -7.56
C ARG A 445 -18.62 10.13 -8.18
N LYS A 446 -18.77 10.31 -9.50
CA LYS A 446 -18.44 11.56 -10.19
C LYS A 446 -19.27 12.74 -9.70
N MET A 447 -20.56 12.53 -9.47
CA MET A 447 -21.42 13.54 -8.86
C MET A 447 -20.96 13.90 -7.44
N LEU A 448 -20.55 12.92 -6.62
CA LEU A 448 -20.04 13.16 -5.27
C LEU A 448 -18.68 13.85 -5.24
N GLU A 449 -17.79 13.51 -6.18
CA GLU A 449 -16.52 14.21 -6.41
C GLU A 449 -16.77 15.69 -6.76
N SER A 450 -17.86 15.98 -7.49
CA SER A 450 -18.24 17.35 -7.86
C SER A 450 -18.91 18.17 -6.75
N LEU A 451 -19.27 17.54 -5.62
CA LEU A 451 -19.89 18.26 -4.51
C LEU A 451 -18.90 19.21 -3.87
N SER A 452 -19.39 20.40 -3.50
CA SER A 452 -18.63 21.32 -2.67
C SER A 452 -18.38 20.72 -1.28
N TRP A 453 -17.36 21.21 -0.58
CA TRP A 453 -17.07 20.81 0.80
C TRP A 453 -18.30 20.96 1.70
N LYS A 454 -19.00 22.10 1.63
CA LYS A 454 -20.23 22.37 2.40
C LYS A 454 -21.32 21.34 2.12
N ASP A 455 -21.51 20.94 0.87
CA ASP A 455 -22.50 19.93 0.50
C ASP A 455 -22.13 18.53 1.03
N LYS A 456 -20.84 18.18 1.03
CA LYS A 456 -20.38 16.91 1.62
C LYS A 456 -20.65 16.86 3.12
N VAL A 457 -20.36 17.94 3.83
CA VAL A 457 -20.64 18.07 5.27
C VAL A 457 -22.15 18.00 5.55
N ALA A 458 -22.96 18.78 4.82
CA ALA A 458 -24.41 18.84 5.00
C ALA A 458 -25.11 17.50 4.71
N LYS A 459 -24.62 16.75 3.72
CA LYS A 459 -25.13 15.40 3.39
C LYS A 459 -24.60 14.30 4.32
N GLY A 460 -23.79 14.66 5.32
CA GLY A 460 -23.29 13.74 6.32
C GLY A 460 -22.26 12.73 5.81
N TYR A 461 -21.44 13.11 4.82
CA TYR A 461 -20.52 12.19 4.16
C TYR A 461 -19.50 11.53 5.10
N PHE A 462 -19.14 12.23 6.17
CA PHE A 462 -18.12 11.82 7.15
C PHE A 462 -18.72 11.25 8.45
N ASN A 463 -20.05 11.19 8.56
CA ASN A 463 -20.75 10.90 9.82
C ASN A 463 -20.39 9.56 10.43
N SER A 464 -20.19 8.53 9.59
CA SER A 464 -19.81 7.20 10.07
C SER A 464 -18.57 7.27 10.97
N TRP A 465 -17.58 8.08 10.61
CA TRP A 465 -16.37 8.24 11.42
C TRP A 465 -16.50 9.34 12.46
N ALA A 466 -17.11 10.47 12.08
CA ALA A 466 -17.25 11.65 12.93
C ALA A 466 -18.21 11.44 14.10
N GLU A 467 -19.18 10.53 14.02
CA GLU A 467 -20.18 10.30 15.09
C GLU A 467 -19.84 9.05 15.93
N GLU A 468 -19.00 8.14 15.42
CA GLU A 468 -18.56 6.93 16.13
C GLU A 468 -17.78 7.21 17.41
N HIS A 469 -17.07 8.33 17.50
CA HIS A 469 -16.32 8.71 18.71
C HIS A 469 -17.25 8.88 19.95
N ALA A 470 -18.55 9.09 19.76
CA ALA A 470 -19.53 9.26 20.83
C ALA A 470 -20.10 7.92 21.36
N VAL A 471 -19.91 6.82 20.61
CA VAL A 471 -20.50 5.50 20.92
C VAL A 471 -19.48 4.56 21.58
N TYR A 472 -18.18 4.87 21.50
CA TYR A 472 -17.11 4.00 21.99
C TYR A 472 -16.00 4.80 22.69
N HIS A 473 -15.80 4.59 23.99
CA HIS A 473 -14.60 5.04 24.71
C HIS A 473 -13.43 4.11 24.37
N SER A 474 -12.78 4.32 23.23
CA SER A 474 -11.72 3.43 22.73
C SER A 474 -10.49 3.30 23.64
N GLY A 475 -10.28 4.21 24.61
CA GLY A 475 -9.18 4.17 25.57
C GLY A 475 -9.35 3.20 26.74
N GLN A 476 -10.58 2.88 27.16
CA GLN A 476 -10.84 2.10 28.40
C GLN A 476 -10.41 0.62 28.33
N SER A 477 -9.98 0.12 27.17
CA SER A 477 -9.62 -1.30 26.98
C SER A 477 -8.30 -1.55 26.25
N SER A 478 -7.61 -0.50 25.78
CA SER A 478 -6.35 -0.64 25.05
C SER A 478 -5.17 -0.39 25.98
N VAL A 479 -4.69 -1.47 26.60
CA VAL A 479 -3.53 -1.44 27.51
C VAL A 479 -2.36 -2.10 26.82
N LEU A 480 -1.25 -1.38 26.74
CA LEU A 480 0.02 -1.89 26.26
C LEU A 480 0.90 -2.28 27.45
N GLU A 481 0.95 -3.58 27.73
CA GLU A 481 1.76 -4.13 28.82
C GLU A 481 3.25 -4.12 28.44
N GLY A 482 4.06 -3.47 29.27
CA GLY A 482 5.50 -3.47 29.17
C GLY A 482 6.07 -4.87 29.37
N THR A 483 6.90 -5.29 28.43
CA THR A 483 7.72 -6.49 28.60
C THR A 483 9.13 -6.04 28.93
N ALA A 484 9.77 -6.70 29.91
CA ALA A 484 11.21 -6.56 30.17
C ALA A 484 11.98 -7.13 28.96
N SER A 485 11.95 -6.39 27.87
CA SER A 485 12.60 -6.75 26.62
C SER A 485 13.95 -6.04 26.57
N ASN A 486 14.99 -6.80 26.24
CA ASN A 486 16.28 -6.18 25.97
C ASN A 486 16.11 -5.30 24.72
N LEU A 487 16.13 -4.00 24.92
CA LEU A 487 16.17 -3.03 23.83
C LEU A 487 17.52 -3.18 23.11
N GLU A 488 17.54 -3.94 22.02
CA GLU A 488 18.72 -4.19 21.18
C GLU A 488 19.06 -2.96 20.31
N CYS A 489 19.29 -1.80 20.94
CA CYS A 489 19.50 -0.53 20.22
C CYS A 489 20.77 -0.52 19.35
N HIS A 490 21.69 -1.46 19.55
CA HIS A 490 22.85 -1.67 18.67
C HIS A 490 22.47 -2.16 17.26
N LEU A 491 21.25 -2.68 17.06
CA LEU A 491 20.70 -3.05 15.76
C LEU A 491 19.91 -1.90 15.11
N TRP A 492 19.71 -0.80 15.82
CA TRP A 492 18.96 0.34 15.33
C TRP A 492 19.83 1.23 14.46
N HIS A 493 19.21 1.85 13.47
CA HIS A 493 19.86 2.81 12.59
C HIS A 493 18.93 4.00 12.37
N ILE A 494 19.54 5.17 12.25
CA ILE A 494 18.83 6.41 11.91
C ILE A 494 18.66 6.44 10.40
N LEU A 495 17.43 6.58 9.94
CA LEU A 495 17.08 6.81 8.56
C LEU A 495 16.68 8.28 8.38
N GLU A 496 17.52 9.02 7.66
CA GLU A 496 17.23 10.37 7.22
C GLU A 496 16.54 10.35 5.84
N GLY A 497 15.61 11.26 5.63
CA GLY A 497 14.98 11.46 4.33
C GLY A 497 14.55 12.90 4.16
N LYS A 498 13.91 13.23 3.03
CA LYS A 498 13.40 14.60 2.82
C LYS A 498 12.35 14.93 3.89
N LYS A 499 12.25 16.22 4.24
CA LYS A 499 11.16 16.72 5.08
C LYS A 499 9.81 16.28 4.50
N LEU A 500 8.93 15.77 5.35
CA LEU A 500 7.61 15.34 4.90
C LEU A 500 6.81 16.59 4.47
N PRO A 501 6.16 16.58 3.29
CA PRO A 501 5.26 17.66 2.91
C PRO A 501 3.92 17.58 3.65
N ASN A 502 3.49 16.36 3.95
CA ASN A 502 2.30 15.99 4.71
C ASN A 502 2.35 14.49 5.03
N VAL A 503 1.52 14.05 5.98
CA VAL A 503 1.30 12.64 6.34
C VAL A 503 0.01 12.18 5.66
N LYS A 504 0.15 11.43 4.57
CA LYS A 504 -0.95 10.89 3.76
C LYS A 504 -1.31 9.46 4.12
N CYS A 505 -0.34 8.69 4.57
CA CYS A 505 -0.52 7.31 5.00
C CYS A 505 0.18 7.03 6.32
N SER A 506 -0.29 6.00 7.03
CA SER A 506 0.38 5.50 8.23
C SER A 506 0.13 3.99 8.33
N PRO A 507 1.14 3.17 8.65
CA PRO A 507 0.93 1.76 8.97
C PRO A 507 0.27 1.56 10.34
N PHE A 508 0.09 2.64 11.11
CA PHE A 508 -0.43 2.68 12.47
C PHE A 508 -1.83 3.28 12.56
N CYS A 509 -2.53 3.48 11.45
CA CYS A 509 -3.89 4.01 11.41
C CYS A 509 -4.66 3.49 10.19
N ASP A 510 -5.99 3.52 10.29
CA ASP A 510 -6.86 3.27 9.13
C ASP A 510 -6.68 4.38 8.08
N GLY A 511 -6.34 3.96 6.87
CA GLY A 511 -6.05 4.87 5.77
C GLY A 511 -7.23 5.74 5.33
N GLU A 512 -8.47 5.25 5.46
CA GLU A 512 -9.65 6.03 5.09
C GLU A 512 -10.00 7.06 6.16
N ILE A 513 -9.81 6.72 7.44
CA ILE A 513 -9.98 7.68 8.56
C ILE A 513 -8.97 8.83 8.43
N LEU A 514 -7.69 8.51 8.22
CA LEU A 514 -6.64 9.52 8.05
C LEU A 514 -6.88 10.38 6.81
N LYS A 515 -7.32 9.78 5.70
CA LYS A 515 -7.69 10.52 4.48
C LYS A 515 -8.86 11.48 4.72
N ALA A 516 -9.93 11.02 5.38
CA ALA A 516 -11.07 11.85 5.71
C ALA A 516 -10.67 13.03 6.61
N LEU A 517 -9.80 12.78 7.61
CA LEU A 517 -9.24 13.82 8.46
C LEU A 517 -8.43 14.84 7.66
N ASN A 518 -7.54 14.38 6.78
CA ASN A 518 -6.73 15.26 5.93
C ASN A 518 -7.59 16.12 4.99
N GLU A 519 -8.64 15.54 4.38
CA GLU A 519 -9.60 16.30 3.56
C GLU A 519 -10.29 17.39 4.40
N ALA A 520 -10.72 17.06 5.63
CA ALA A 520 -11.33 18.02 6.54
C ALA A 520 -10.38 19.16 6.93
N ILE A 521 -9.13 18.84 7.27
CA ILE A 521 -8.09 19.85 7.58
C ILE A 521 -7.86 20.76 6.38
N GLU A 522 -7.66 20.20 5.19
CA GLU A 522 -7.36 20.98 3.99
C GLU A 522 -8.51 21.95 3.63
N LYS A 523 -9.76 21.48 3.70
CA LYS A 523 -10.92 22.26 3.27
C LYS A 523 -11.43 23.24 4.33
N SER A 524 -11.35 22.91 5.62
CA SER A 524 -11.81 23.77 6.71
C SER A 524 -10.75 24.75 7.20
N LEU A 525 -9.47 24.37 7.19
CA LEU A 525 -8.38 25.20 7.74
C LEU A 525 -7.53 25.87 6.64
N GLY A 526 -7.91 25.73 5.37
CA GLY A 526 -7.30 26.46 4.25
C GLY A 526 -5.89 26.00 3.87
N GLY A 527 -5.45 24.83 4.33
CA GLY A 527 -4.14 24.23 3.97
C GLY A 527 -2.90 25.06 4.30
N ALA A 528 -3.02 26.16 5.06
CA ALA A 528 -1.94 27.09 5.32
C ALA A 528 -1.35 26.92 6.73
N LEU A 529 -0.02 26.77 6.77
CA LEU A 529 0.89 26.70 7.92
C LEU A 529 0.89 27.94 8.85
N ASN A 530 -0.15 28.77 8.86
CA ASN A 530 -0.20 29.96 9.70
C ASN A 530 -1.22 29.80 10.83
N LEU A 531 -0.70 29.46 12.01
CA LEU A 531 -1.30 29.80 13.29
C LEU A 531 -1.51 31.32 13.33
N ASP A 532 -2.71 31.76 12.98
CA ASP A 532 -3.28 32.91 13.67
C ASP A 532 -4.64 32.43 14.20
N SER A 533 -4.69 32.22 15.52
CA SER A 533 -5.85 31.78 16.30
C SER A 533 -7.02 32.78 16.31
N LYS A 534 -7.14 33.59 15.25
CA LYS A 534 -8.08 34.70 15.12
C LYS A 534 -9.33 34.34 14.31
N PHE A 535 -9.38 33.16 13.70
CA PHE A 535 -10.47 32.78 12.78
C PHE A 535 -11.52 31.81 13.34
N TRP A 536 -11.57 31.61 14.66
CA TRP A 536 -12.71 30.94 15.28
C TRP A 536 -13.21 31.76 16.46
N PRO A 537 -14.53 32.08 16.52
CA PRO A 537 -15.11 32.71 17.70
C PRO A 537 -14.78 31.87 18.93
N LYS A 538 -14.47 32.51 20.06
CA LYS A 538 -14.39 31.88 21.38
C LYS A 538 -15.77 31.40 21.86
N GLN A 539 -16.49 30.63 21.05
CA GLN A 539 -17.71 29.96 21.46
C GLN A 539 -17.32 28.57 21.96
N GLN A 540 -17.74 28.27 23.19
CA GLN A 540 -17.63 26.93 23.75
C GLN A 540 -18.42 25.98 22.86
N TYR A 541 -17.72 25.16 22.07
CA TYR A 541 -18.34 24.09 21.31
C TYR A 541 -18.97 23.10 22.28
N TYR A 542 -20.28 23.15 22.43
CA TYR A 542 -21.02 22.16 23.19
C TYR A 542 -21.16 20.90 22.34
N CYS A 543 -20.14 20.05 22.34
CA CYS A 543 -20.33 18.66 21.92
C CYS A 543 -21.23 17.97 22.98
N PRO A 544 -22.34 17.32 22.60
CA PRO A 544 -23.16 16.54 23.54
C PRO A 544 -22.46 15.24 24.01
N CYS A 545 -21.29 14.92 23.48
CA CYS A 545 -20.41 13.88 23.99
C CYS A 545 -19.88 14.26 25.39
N HIS A 546 -19.82 13.31 26.32
CA HIS A 546 -19.30 13.55 27.67
C HIS A 546 -17.99 14.33 27.62
N ILE A 547 -17.96 15.52 28.23
CA ILE A 547 -16.72 16.27 28.46
C ILE A 547 -15.88 15.38 29.39
N PHE A 548 -14.79 14.83 28.88
CA PHE A 548 -13.87 14.08 29.72
C PHE A 548 -13.20 15.07 30.66
N THR A 549 -13.51 14.99 31.95
CA THR A 549 -12.96 15.90 32.96
C THR A 549 -11.59 15.44 33.42
N GLU A 550 -10.77 16.37 33.88
CA GLU A 550 -9.47 16.13 34.50
C GLU A 550 -9.54 15.06 35.61
N ASP A 551 -10.63 15.03 36.37
CA ASP A 551 -10.91 14.03 37.41
C ASP A 551 -11.00 12.58 36.87
N LEU A 552 -11.45 12.39 35.62
CA LEU A 552 -11.54 11.06 35.01
C LEU A 552 -10.17 10.51 34.65
N ILE A 553 -9.23 11.35 34.21
CA ILE A 553 -7.83 10.95 33.94
C ILE A 553 -7.20 10.42 35.22
N PHE A 554 -7.34 11.14 36.33
CA PHE A 554 -6.81 10.71 37.62
C PHE A 554 -7.53 9.47 38.19
N SER A 555 -8.83 9.31 37.95
CA SER A 555 -9.59 8.12 38.32
C SER A 555 -9.13 6.87 37.55
N GLU A 556 -8.91 7.01 36.24
CA GLU A 556 -8.39 5.94 35.39
C GLU A 556 -6.97 5.55 35.81
N LEU A 557 -6.10 6.54 36.00
CA LEU A 557 -4.75 6.37 36.53
C LEU A 557 -4.77 5.66 37.90
N PHE A 558 -5.66 6.07 38.80
CA PHE A 558 -5.80 5.46 40.13
C PHE A 558 -6.09 3.97 40.02
N SER A 559 -7.08 3.59 39.21
CA SER A 559 -7.46 2.18 39.00
C SER A 559 -6.27 1.32 38.52
N LEU A 560 -5.45 1.87 37.63
CA LEU A 560 -4.26 1.19 37.10
C LEU A 560 -3.14 1.09 38.15
N THR A 561 -2.93 2.16 38.94
CA THR A 561 -1.96 2.12 40.05
C THR A 561 -2.36 1.19 41.19
N THR A 562 -3.66 1.01 41.48
CA THR A 562 -4.11 0.04 42.49
C THR A 562 -3.85 -1.40 42.07
N CYS A 563 -4.05 -1.72 40.78
CA CYS A 563 -3.70 -3.04 40.24
C CYS A 563 -2.20 -3.35 40.34
N LEU A 564 -1.32 -2.33 40.36
CA LEU A 564 0.12 -2.52 40.54
C LEU A 564 0.51 -2.94 41.97
N GLN A 565 -0.24 -2.47 42.97
CA GLN A 565 0.04 -2.71 44.39
C GLN A 565 -0.37 -4.13 44.82
N ASP A 566 -1.40 -4.71 44.20
CA ASP A 566 -1.87 -6.07 44.50
C ASP A 566 -0.88 -7.19 44.06
N ASP A 567 0.04 -6.89 43.13
CA ASP A 567 1.02 -7.86 42.60
C ASP A 567 2.40 -7.83 43.30
N GLN A 568 2.69 -6.85 44.18
CA GLN A 568 4.00 -6.72 44.84
C GLN A 568 3.94 -7.02 46.35
N VAL A 569 4.72 -8.02 46.79
CA VAL A 569 5.04 -8.28 48.21
C VAL A 569 6.19 -7.36 48.68
N VAL A 570 6.09 -6.05 48.46
CA VAL A 570 7.14 -5.08 48.82
C VAL A 570 6.58 -3.99 49.74
N GLU A 571 7.38 -3.57 50.73
CA GLU A 571 7.00 -2.70 51.83
C GLU A 571 6.36 -1.35 51.41
N PRO A 572 5.31 -0.88 52.12
CA PRO A 572 4.56 0.32 51.78
C PRO A 572 5.23 1.60 52.30
N SER A 573 6.39 1.98 51.76
CA SER A 573 7.14 3.14 52.29
C SER A 573 7.56 4.23 51.30
N ASN A 574 7.42 4.07 49.98
CA ASN A 574 7.69 5.16 49.03
C ASN A 574 6.41 5.71 48.40
N GLN A 575 6.23 7.02 48.52
CA GLN A 575 5.16 7.78 47.86
C GLN A 575 5.41 7.76 46.34
N ILE A 576 4.44 7.26 45.56
CA ILE A 576 4.55 7.20 44.09
C ILE A 576 4.50 8.64 43.56
N LYS A 577 5.46 8.99 42.70
CA LYS A 577 5.49 10.30 42.05
C LYS A 577 4.79 10.23 40.69
N CYS A 578 3.99 11.25 40.40
CA CYS A 578 3.35 11.46 39.10
C CYS A 578 4.00 12.66 38.40
N LEU A 579 4.72 12.43 37.31
CA LEU A 579 5.26 13.48 36.47
C LEU A 579 4.22 13.89 35.43
N LEU A 580 3.77 15.13 35.51
CA LEU A 580 2.78 15.71 34.62
C LEU A 580 3.46 16.66 33.63
N VAL A 581 3.38 16.37 32.33
CA VAL A 581 4.02 17.17 31.29
C VAL A 581 3.02 18.14 30.67
N GLY A 582 3.34 19.44 30.65
CA GLY A 582 2.66 20.43 29.80
C GLY A 582 1.23 20.83 30.19
N PHE A 583 0.64 20.27 31.26
CA PHE A 583 -0.70 20.62 31.73
C PHE A 583 -0.69 21.39 33.06
N PRO A 584 -0.63 22.73 33.05
CA PRO A 584 -0.61 23.51 34.29
C PRO A 584 -1.94 23.49 35.07
N THR A 585 -3.08 23.24 34.43
CA THR A 585 -4.41 23.22 35.06
C THR A 585 -4.64 22.03 36.00
N LEU A 586 -3.99 20.91 35.71
CA LEU A 586 -4.08 19.65 36.46
C LEU A 586 -3.31 19.65 37.80
N ARG A 587 -2.63 20.75 38.16
CA ARG A 587 -1.75 20.85 39.34
C ARG A 587 -2.51 21.00 40.67
N ASP A 588 -3.69 21.61 40.65
CA ASP A 588 -4.42 22.04 41.87
C ASP A 588 -5.53 21.07 42.32
N ILE A 589 -5.63 19.89 41.69
CA ILE A 589 -6.64 18.89 42.06
C ILE A 589 -6.21 18.20 43.37
N LYS A 590 -7.01 18.39 44.42
CA LYS A 590 -6.89 17.64 45.68
C LYS A 590 -7.26 16.19 45.43
N THR A 591 -6.31 15.38 44.97
CA THR A 591 -6.51 13.95 44.80
C THR A 591 -6.68 13.27 46.17
N HIS A 592 -7.67 12.39 46.32
CA HIS A 592 -7.84 11.52 47.50
C HIS A 592 -6.75 10.42 47.59
N ILE A 593 -5.60 10.60 46.94
CA ILE A 593 -4.60 9.58 46.61
C ILE A 593 -3.23 10.05 47.12
N PRO A 594 -2.35 9.17 47.65
CA PRO A 594 -0.97 9.53 48.05
C PRO A 594 -0.04 9.61 46.82
N LEU A 595 -0.35 10.43 45.82
CA LEU A 595 0.51 10.72 44.67
C LEU A 595 1.18 12.09 44.86
N GLU A 596 2.50 12.17 44.74
CA GLU A 596 3.19 13.45 44.63
C GLU A 596 3.20 13.90 43.16
N VAL A 597 2.45 14.95 42.82
CA VAL A 597 2.38 15.48 41.45
C VAL A 597 3.48 16.52 41.22
N GLN A 598 4.41 16.22 40.31
CA GLN A 598 5.40 17.18 39.84
C GLN A 598 5.06 17.63 38.42
N LEU A 599 4.93 18.94 38.22
CA LEU A 599 4.74 19.53 36.89
C LEU A 599 6.10 19.70 36.20
N LEU A 600 6.21 19.18 34.98
CA LEU A 600 7.25 19.54 34.04
C LEU A 600 6.68 20.54 33.03
N GLU A 601 7.13 21.78 33.10
CA GLU A 601 6.70 22.81 32.15
C GLU A 601 7.24 22.48 30.75
N SER A 602 6.33 22.21 29.84
CA SER A 602 6.61 22.02 28.41
C SER A 602 5.50 22.65 27.59
N ALA A 603 5.26 23.96 27.82
CA ALA A 603 4.17 24.71 27.21
C ALA A 603 4.22 24.67 25.66
N GLU A 604 5.42 24.56 25.08
CA GLU A 604 5.65 24.53 23.64
C GLU A 604 5.02 23.30 22.95
N LEU A 605 5.04 22.12 23.58
CA LEU A 605 4.39 20.91 23.03
C LEU A 605 2.88 21.07 22.86
N MET A 606 2.26 21.85 23.74
CA MET A 606 0.82 22.11 23.72
C MET A 606 0.43 23.23 22.76
N THR A 607 1.39 23.86 22.07
CA THR A 607 1.10 24.89 21.05
C THR A 607 0.76 24.31 19.69
N PHE A 608 1.13 23.05 19.44
CA PHE A 608 0.88 22.40 18.17
C PHE A 608 -0.60 22.08 17.99
N SER A 609 -1.10 22.35 16.80
CA SER A 609 -2.46 22.03 16.38
C SER A 609 -2.46 21.00 15.27
N CYS A 610 -3.60 20.35 15.09
CA CYS A 610 -3.89 19.46 13.98
C CYS A 610 -3.56 20.17 12.65
N SER A 611 -2.73 19.52 11.83
CA SER A 611 -2.25 20.02 10.53
C SER A 611 -2.06 18.84 9.58
N LEU A 612 -1.79 19.09 8.29
CA LEU A 612 -1.48 18.01 7.36
C LEU A 612 -0.17 17.28 7.68
N LEU A 613 0.70 17.85 8.52
CA LEU A 613 1.90 17.17 9.02
C LEU A 613 1.60 16.29 10.23
N HIS A 614 0.54 16.59 10.99
CA HIS A 614 0.25 15.93 12.27
C HIS A 614 1.52 15.87 13.15
N ASP A 615 1.94 14.69 13.59
CA ASP A 615 3.19 14.46 14.34
C ASP A 615 4.46 14.32 13.47
N GLY A 616 4.35 14.56 12.16
CA GLY A 616 5.46 14.56 11.21
C GLY A 616 6.24 15.87 11.12
N ASP A 617 5.87 16.89 11.89
CA ASP A 617 6.61 18.15 12.00
C ASP A 617 7.95 17.91 12.76
N PRO A 618 9.11 18.20 12.15
CA PRO A 618 10.42 18.02 12.79
C PRO A 618 10.61 18.78 14.11
N ILE A 619 9.97 19.95 14.25
CA ILE A 619 10.05 20.76 15.48
C ILE A 619 9.29 20.04 16.59
N TYR A 620 8.08 19.54 16.30
CA TYR A 620 7.31 18.74 17.26
C TYR A 620 8.08 17.49 17.68
N GLN A 621 8.68 16.78 16.73
CA GLN A 621 9.46 15.56 16.99
C GLN A 621 10.67 15.83 17.90
N GLN A 622 11.41 16.91 17.65
CA GLN A 622 12.54 17.31 18.49
C GLN A 622 12.07 17.67 19.91
N LEU A 623 11.07 18.55 20.04
CA LEU A 623 10.55 18.98 21.34
C LEU A 623 10.00 17.80 22.15
N PHE A 624 9.33 16.85 21.48
CA PHE A 624 8.77 15.68 22.15
C PHE A 624 9.90 14.76 22.66
N LEU A 625 10.91 14.50 21.84
CA LEU A 625 12.06 13.69 22.25
C LEU A 625 12.86 14.35 23.37
N ASP A 626 13.08 15.67 23.30
CA ASP A 626 13.76 16.42 24.33
C ASP A 626 13.00 16.37 25.65
N CYS A 627 11.68 16.59 25.63
CA CYS A 627 10.82 16.46 26.79
C CYS A 627 10.83 15.04 27.37
N LEU A 628 10.87 14.01 26.52
CA LEU A 628 10.93 12.62 26.94
C LEU A 628 12.25 12.33 27.67
N LEU A 629 13.39 12.75 27.11
CA LEU A 629 14.71 12.56 27.72
C LEU A 629 14.79 13.22 29.10
N HIS A 630 14.30 14.46 29.23
CA HIS A 630 14.25 15.17 30.52
C HIS A 630 13.29 14.54 31.52
N SER A 631 12.15 14.01 31.04
CA SER A 631 11.17 13.34 31.89
C SER A 631 11.70 12.05 32.48
N LEU A 632 12.28 11.18 31.64
CA LEU A 632 12.75 9.86 32.06
C LEU A 632 13.88 9.94 33.10
N GLN A 633 14.71 10.98 33.07
CA GLN A 633 15.76 11.21 34.08
C GLN A 633 15.23 11.59 35.46
N GLN A 634 13.98 12.04 35.57
CA GLN A 634 13.37 12.51 36.81
C GLN A 634 12.49 11.45 37.50
N LEU A 635 12.30 10.30 36.87
CA LEU A 635 11.46 9.21 37.34
C LEU A 635 12.30 8.17 38.10
N HIS A 636 11.72 7.63 39.17
CA HIS A 636 12.22 6.49 39.91
C HIS A 636 11.35 5.26 39.64
N THR A 637 11.87 4.07 39.91
CA THR A 637 11.12 2.83 39.71
C THR A 637 9.79 2.86 40.45
N GLY A 638 8.69 2.60 39.74
CA GLY A 638 7.32 2.65 40.23
C GLY A 638 6.57 3.95 39.90
N ASP A 639 7.28 5.00 39.48
CA ASP A 639 6.67 6.30 39.17
C ASP A 639 5.78 6.25 37.94
N VAL A 640 4.97 7.30 37.80
CA VAL A 640 3.97 7.46 36.75
C VAL A 640 4.27 8.72 35.95
N MET A 641 3.97 8.70 34.65
CA MET A 641 4.09 9.86 33.77
C MET A 641 2.82 10.04 32.95
N ILE A 642 2.33 11.29 32.89
CA ILE A 642 1.26 11.72 32.00
C ILE A 642 1.88 12.59 30.91
N LEU A 643 1.80 12.11 29.66
CA LEU A 643 2.49 12.72 28.52
C LEU A 643 1.48 13.10 27.41
N PRO A 644 1.27 14.39 27.11
CA PRO A 644 0.45 14.81 25.97
C PRO A 644 1.06 14.34 24.66
N VAL A 645 0.21 13.87 23.75
CA VAL A 645 0.62 13.46 22.39
C VAL A 645 -0.37 13.97 21.35
N LEU A 646 0.16 14.58 20.29
CA LEU A 646 -0.65 15.07 19.17
C LEU A 646 -1.24 13.90 18.37
N SER A 647 -0.38 12.96 17.97
CA SER A 647 -0.71 11.70 17.28
C SER A 647 0.53 10.80 17.23
N CYS A 648 0.37 9.57 16.73
CA CYS A 648 1.47 8.62 16.49
C CYS A 648 1.37 8.00 15.09
N PHE A 649 1.09 8.83 14.07
CA PHE A 649 0.98 8.41 12.67
C PHE A 649 2.34 8.12 12.04
N THR A 650 3.40 8.84 12.42
CA THR A 650 4.74 8.60 11.87
C THR A 650 5.47 7.47 12.58
N ARG A 651 6.35 6.80 11.84
CA ARG A 651 7.26 5.76 12.36
C ARG A 651 8.29 6.32 13.34
N PHE A 652 8.60 7.61 13.28
CA PHE A 652 9.38 8.29 14.30
C PHE A 652 8.65 8.25 15.64
N MET A 653 7.41 8.74 15.70
CA MET A 653 6.62 8.74 16.94
C MET A 653 6.31 7.32 17.43
N ALA A 654 5.97 6.40 16.54
CA ALA A 654 5.78 4.99 16.91
C ALA A 654 7.06 4.39 17.55
N GLY A 655 8.25 4.79 17.09
CA GLY A 655 9.53 4.45 17.71
C GLY A 655 9.66 4.94 19.15
N LEU A 656 9.18 6.15 19.44
CA LEU A 656 9.19 6.70 20.81
C LEU A 656 8.21 5.96 21.71
N ILE A 657 7.02 5.61 21.20
CA ILE A 657 6.06 4.79 21.95
C ILE A 657 6.63 3.39 22.23
N PHE A 658 7.36 2.79 21.29
CA PHE A 658 8.05 1.52 21.53
C PHE A 658 9.11 1.61 22.66
N VAL A 659 9.88 2.70 22.70
CA VAL A 659 10.82 2.93 23.81
C VAL A 659 10.07 3.07 25.13
N LEU A 660 9.03 3.91 25.17
CA LEU A 660 8.18 4.08 26.36
C LEU A 660 7.60 2.75 26.83
N HIS A 661 7.07 1.95 25.91
CA HIS A 661 6.51 0.63 26.16
C HIS A 661 7.49 -0.29 26.88
N SER A 662 8.78 -0.13 26.63
CA SER A 662 9.83 -0.92 27.28
C SER A 662 10.31 -0.33 28.60
N CYS A 663 9.97 0.92 28.91
CA CYS A 663 10.37 1.63 30.14
C CYS A 663 9.31 1.59 31.23
N PHE A 664 8.05 1.33 30.88
CA PHE A 664 6.92 1.35 31.80
C PHE A 664 6.21 0.00 31.83
N ARG A 665 5.67 -0.37 32.98
CA ARG A 665 4.92 -1.62 33.11
C ARG A 665 3.61 -1.60 32.31
N PHE A 666 2.95 -0.45 32.21
CA PHE A 666 1.76 -0.29 31.39
C PHE A 666 1.73 1.07 30.71
N ILE A 667 1.21 1.11 29.49
CA ILE A 667 0.83 2.33 28.81
C ILE A 667 -0.63 2.22 28.37
N THR A 668 -1.43 3.22 28.69
CA THR A 668 -2.75 3.44 28.09
C THR A 668 -2.85 4.87 27.56
N PHE A 669 -3.97 5.22 26.95
CA PHE A 669 -4.24 6.59 26.52
C PHE A 669 -5.67 7.02 26.85
N SER A 670 -5.83 8.32 27.06
CA SER A 670 -7.13 8.98 27.18
C SER A 670 -7.19 10.15 26.19
N CYS A 671 -8.36 10.41 25.61
CA CYS A 671 -8.56 11.51 24.66
C CYS A 671 -9.49 12.58 25.25
N PRO A 672 -9.00 13.46 26.15
CA PRO A 672 -9.87 14.41 26.83
C PRO A 672 -10.45 15.48 25.89
N THR A 673 -11.62 16.01 26.25
CA THR A 673 -12.22 17.13 25.52
C THR A 673 -11.52 18.43 25.94
N SER A 674 -10.68 18.98 25.08
CA SER A 674 -10.01 20.28 25.31
C SER A 674 -10.99 21.46 25.13
N SER A 675 -10.75 22.56 25.85
CA SER A 675 -11.36 23.86 25.56
C SER A 675 -10.87 24.46 24.23
N GLU A 676 -9.76 23.93 23.70
CA GLU A 676 -9.16 24.24 22.40
C GLU A 676 -9.13 22.97 21.53
N PRO A 677 -10.19 22.68 20.77
CA PRO A 677 -10.52 21.33 20.32
C PRO A 677 -9.68 20.80 19.13
N LEU A 678 -8.71 21.57 18.64
CA LEU A 678 -7.78 21.19 17.56
C LEU A 678 -6.31 21.11 18.00
N LYS A 679 -6.00 21.33 19.29
CA LYS A 679 -4.66 21.10 19.85
C LYS A 679 -4.54 19.67 20.38
N THR A 680 -3.42 19.34 21.02
CA THR A 680 -3.18 18.02 21.65
C THR A 680 -4.41 17.52 22.42
N CYS A 681 -5.07 16.51 21.86
CA CYS A 681 -6.34 15.98 22.36
C CYS A 681 -6.19 14.60 23.01
N ALA A 682 -4.97 14.06 23.08
CA ALA A 682 -4.66 12.78 23.69
C ALA A 682 -3.53 12.89 24.71
N VAL A 683 -3.63 12.08 25.75
CA VAL A 683 -2.61 11.91 26.78
C VAL A 683 -2.28 10.43 26.92
N LEU A 684 -1.00 10.13 27.00
CA LEU A 684 -0.49 8.82 27.36
C LEU A 684 -0.39 8.75 28.88
N LEU A 685 -0.90 7.66 29.45
CA LEU A 685 -0.77 7.33 30.86
C LEU A 685 0.26 6.20 30.97
N CYS A 686 1.49 6.55 31.32
CA CYS A 686 2.60 5.63 31.47
C CYS A 686 2.75 5.28 32.96
N VAL A 687 2.53 4.02 33.33
CA VAL A 687 2.39 3.61 34.73
C VAL A 687 3.46 2.59 35.11
N GLY A 688 4.11 2.83 36.25
CA GLY A 688 5.12 1.93 36.82
C GLY A 688 6.41 1.95 36.02
N TYR A 689 7.11 3.08 36.05
CA TYR A 689 8.44 3.22 35.45
C TYR A 689 9.38 2.13 35.98
N GLN A 690 10.18 1.55 35.10
CA GLN A 690 11.10 0.47 35.45
C GLN A 690 12.53 0.99 35.43
N ASP A 691 13.03 1.27 34.22
CA ASP A 691 14.32 1.89 33.92
C ASP A 691 14.39 2.21 32.42
N LEU A 692 15.31 3.08 32.00
CA LEU A 692 15.72 3.22 30.60
C LEU A 692 17.20 2.83 30.49
N PRO A 693 17.54 1.72 29.80
CA PRO A 693 18.93 1.30 29.69
C PRO A 693 19.83 2.40 29.13
N ASN A 694 20.96 2.68 29.80
CA ASN A 694 21.89 3.74 29.43
C ASN A 694 22.32 3.73 27.93
N PRO A 695 22.57 2.58 27.27
CA PRO A 695 22.86 2.56 25.83
C PRO A 695 21.71 3.13 24.97
N VAL A 696 20.46 2.89 25.36
CA VAL A 696 19.27 3.41 24.66
C VAL A 696 19.16 4.90 24.91
N PHE A 697 19.37 5.36 26.15
CA PHE A 697 19.38 6.78 26.48
C PHE A 697 20.42 7.55 25.65
N GLN A 698 21.66 7.05 25.58
CA GLN A 698 22.72 7.63 24.74
C GLN A 698 22.35 7.65 23.25
N TYR A 699 21.74 6.57 22.75
CA TYR A 699 21.27 6.52 21.37
C TYR A 699 20.21 7.60 21.08
N LEU A 700 19.24 7.78 21.98
CA LEU A 700 18.21 8.82 21.86
C LEU A 700 18.78 10.24 21.97
N GLN A 701 19.80 10.46 22.81
CA GLN A 701 20.52 11.72 22.84
C GLN A 701 21.17 12.03 21.49
N ASN A 702 21.83 11.05 20.87
CA ASN A 702 22.41 11.22 19.52
C ASN A 702 21.33 11.55 18.46
N VAL A 703 20.16 10.92 18.54
CA VAL A 703 19.02 11.25 17.67
C VAL A 703 18.55 12.70 17.89
N ASN A 704 18.45 13.14 19.14
CA ASN A 704 18.05 14.51 19.49
C ASN A 704 19.07 15.56 19.02
N GLU A 705 20.37 15.26 19.14
CA GLU A 705 21.44 16.12 18.61
C GLU A 705 21.37 16.25 17.09
N LEU A 706 21.12 15.14 16.38
CA LEU A 706 20.93 15.15 14.94
C LEU A 706 19.70 15.97 14.52
N LEU A 707 18.55 15.77 15.17
CA LEU A 707 17.34 16.58 14.93
C LEU A 707 17.64 18.07 15.13
N SER A 708 18.32 18.41 16.23
CA SER A 708 18.74 19.78 16.54
C SER A 708 19.66 20.36 15.46
N SER A 709 20.59 19.57 14.93
CA SER A 709 21.51 19.98 13.87
C SER A 709 20.78 20.22 12.54
N LEU A 710 19.87 19.31 12.16
CA LEU A 710 19.06 19.42 10.94
C LEU A 710 18.14 20.66 10.98
N LEU A 711 17.53 20.93 12.14
CA LEU A 711 16.69 22.11 12.34
C LEU A 711 17.48 23.41 12.30
N LYS A 712 18.63 23.49 12.99
CA LYS A 712 19.49 24.69 13.02
C LYS A 712 20.07 25.05 11.65
N SER A 713 20.34 24.04 10.82
CA SER A 713 20.87 24.23 9.47
C SER A 713 19.79 24.45 8.40
N ASP A 714 18.51 24.44 8.79
CA ASP A 714 17.35 24.39 7.90
C ASP A 714 17.52 23.36 6.76
N ALA A 715 18.02 22.18 7.12
CA ALA A 715 18.28 21.12 6.16
C ALA A 715 16.97 20.72 5.46
N PRO A 716 17.02 20.32 4.17
CA PRO A 716 15.86 19.76 3.48
C PRO A 716 15.49 18.35 3.97
N GLN A 717 16.26 17.82 4.93
CA GLN A 717 16.13 16.48 5.48
C GLN A 717 15.54 16.51 6.89
N GLN A 718 14.93 15.39 7.29
CA GLN A 718 14.51 15.11 8.66
C GLN A 718 14.80 13.64 9.00
N VAL A 719 14.84 13.31 10.29
CA VAL A 719 14.88 11.92 10.74
C VAL A 719 13.49 11.32 10.53
N LEU A 720 13.39 10.31 9.67
CA LEU A 720 12.11 9.63 9.44
C LEU A 720 11.93 8.44 10.37
N GLN A 721 13.00 7.74 10.73
CA GLN A 721 12.95 6.52 11.53
C GLN A 721 14.24 6.36 12.33
N PHE A 722 14.13 5.85 13.56
CA PHE A 722 15.29 5.43 14.35
C PHE A 722 15.12 4.03 14.98
N VAL A 723 13.93 3.43 14.90
CA VAL A 723 13.64 2.04 15.29
C VAL A 723 13.26 1.24 14.04
N PRO A 724 13.79 0.03 13.82
CA PRO A 724 13.46 -0.77 12.64
C PRO A 724 11.94 -1.07 12.52
N MET A 725 11.40 -1.02 11.30
CA MET A 725 9.98 -1.30 11.05
C MET A 725 9.58 -2.72 11.46
N GLU A 726 10.48 -3.70 11.37
CA GLU A 726 10.24 -5.08 11.81
C GLU A 726 9.98 -5.19 13.31
N VAL A 727 10.37 -4.18 14.09
CA VAL A 727 10.04 -4.07 15.51
C VAL A 727 8.68 -3.39 15.69
N LEU A 728 8.44 -2.29 14.97
CA LEU A 728 7.21 -1.48 15.08
C LEU A 728 5.95 -2.20 14.56
N LEU A 729 6.10 -3.15 13.63
CA LEU A 729 4.99 -3.89 13.00
C LEU A 729 4.57 -5.17 13.76
N LYS A 730 4.95 -5.30 15.03
CA LYS A 730 4.73 -6.53 15.82
C LYS A 730 3.74 -6.34 16.97
N GLY A 731 2.85 -7.33 17.10
CA GLY A 731 2.15 -7.64 18.34
C GLY A 731 1.31 -6.49 18.92
N ALA A 732 1.33 -6.39 20.25
CA ALA A 732 0.47 -5.48 21.01
C ALA A 732 0.75 -3.99 20.74
N LEU A 733 1.99 -3.61 20.43
CA LEU A 733 2.34 -2.22 20.10
C LEU A 733 1.55 -1.74 18.89
N LEU A 734 1.54 -2.53 17.82
CA LEU A 734 0.84 -2.17 16.59
C LEU A 734 -0.66 -2.02 16.82
N ASP A 735 -1.29 -2.95 17.56
CA ASP A 735 -2.69 -2.86 17.93
C ASP A 735 -3.00 -1.61 18.77
N PHE A 736 -2.15 -1.32 19.76
CA PHE A 736 -2.26 -0.13 20.60
C PHE A 736 -2.18 1.17 19.78
N LEU A 737 -1.20 1.28 18.87
CA LEU A 737 -1.04 2.45 18.02
C LEU A 737 -2.24 2.66 17.09
N TRP A 738 -2.82 1.57 16.56
CA TRP A 738 -4.05 1.63 15.77
C TRP A 738 -5.23 2.18 16.57
N ASP A 739 -5.44 1.69 17.79
CA ASP A 739 -6.52 2.14 18.66
C ASP A 739 -6.34 3.62 19.06
N LEU A 740 -5.12 4.01 19.44
CA LEU A 740 -4.75 5.39 19.78
C LEU A 740 -5.01 6.35 18.62
N ASN A 741 -4.44 6.04 17.45
CA ASN A 741 -4.54 6.92 16.29
C ASN A 741 -5.97 6.98 15.72
N ALA A 742 -6.73 5.88 15.77
CA ALA A 742 -8.13 5.90 15.38
C ALA A 742 -8.97 6.78 16.31
N ALA A 743 -8.70 6.75 17.62
CA ALA A 743 -9.36 7.61 18.60
C ALA A 743 -9.09 9.10 18.31
N ILE A 744 -7.81 9.46 18.16
CA ILE A 744 -7.37 10.82 17.85
C ILE A 744 -8.00 11.31 16.54
N ALA A 745 -7.88 10.50 15.47
CA ALA A 745 -8.32 10.91 14.15
C ALA A 745 -9.83 11.14 14.06
N LYS A 746 -10.63 10.21 14.63
CA LYS A 746 -12.10 10.36 14.70
C LYS A 746 -12.50 11.57 15.53
N ARG A 747 -11.77 11.86 16.62
CA ARG A 747 -12.03 13.01 17.49
C ARG A 747 -11.80 14.34 16.78
N HIS A 748 -10.64 14.52 16.14
CA HIS A 748 -10.36 15.72 15.36
C HIS A 748 -11.35 15.89 14.20
N LEU A 749 -11.66 14.81 13.48
CA LEU A 749 -12.64 14.84 12.40
C LEU A 749 -14.02 15.29 12.90
N HIS A 750 -14.47 14.78 14.05
CA HIS A 750 -15.73 15.21 14.65
C HIS A 750 -15.78 16.71 14.92
N VAL A 751 -14.75 17.25 15.56
CA VAL A 751 -14.66 18.67 15.92
C VAL A 751 -14.76 19.55 14.68
N ILE A 752 -13.99 19.23 13.63
CA ILE A 752 -13.97 20.00 12.38
C ILE A 752 -15.36 19.98 11.73
N ILE A 753 -15.97 18.79 11.61
CA ILE A 753 -17.28 18.62 10.98
C ILE A 753 -18.39 19.31 11.77
N GLN A 754 -18.33 19.30 13.11
CA GLN A 754 -19.30 20.00 13.94
C GLN A 754 -19.20 21.53 13.73
N GLY A 755 -17.99 22.09 13.76
CA GLY A 755 -17.78 23.52 13.53
C GLY A 755 -18.33 23.97 12.17
N GLU A 756 -18.08 23.20 11.10
CA GLU A 756 -18.61 23.46 9.76
C GLU A 756 -20.14 23.41 9.70
N ARG A 757 -20.77 22.44 10.38
CA ARG A 757 -22.24 22.36 10.43
C ARG A 757 -22.84 23.57 11.13
N GLU A 758 -22.23 24.03 12.22
CA GLU A 758 -22.67 25.21 12.96
C GLU A 758 -22.55 26.48 12.10
N GLU A 759 -21.45 26.65 11.35
CA GLU A 759 -21.31 27.74 10.38
C GLU A 759 -22.37 27.70 9.28
N ILE A 760 -22.65 26.52 8.72
CA ILE A 760 -23.69 26.34 7.70
C ILE A 760 -25.06 26.75 8.27
N ILE A 761 -25.42 26.30 9.47
CA ILE A 761 -26.68 26.66 10.12
C ILE A 761 -26.75 28.16 10.41
N GLY A 762 -25.67 28.75 10.92
CA GLY A 762 -25.59 30.19 11.18
C GLY A 762 -25.73 31.03 9.91
N SER A 763 -25.17 30.58 8.79
CA SER A 763 -25.28 31.26 7.48
C SER A 763 -26.66 31.18 6.84
N LEU A 764 -27.50 30.22 7.26
CA LEU A 764 -28.89 30.08 6.81
C LEU A 764 -29.89 30.86 7.68
N GLN A 765 -29.45 31.31 8.87
CA GLN A 765 -30.26 32.09 9.82
C GLN A 765 -30.03 33.61 9.73
N LEU A 766 -29.01 34.04 8.97
CA LEU A 766 -28.73 35.43 8.56
C LEU A 766 -29.33 35.70 7.18
#